data_AF-A0A4Y7RR59-F1
#
_entry.id   AF-A0A4Y7RR59-F1
#
_cell.length_a   1.000
_cell.length_b   1.000
_cell.length_c   1.000
_cell.angle_alpha   90.00
_cell.angle_beta   90.00
_cell.angle_gamma   90.00
#
_symmetry.space_group_name_H-M   'P 1'
#
loop_
_entity.id
_entity.type
_entity.pdbx_description
1 polymer ?
#
loop_
_entity_poly.entity_id
_entity_poly.type
_entity_poly.pdbx_seq_one_letter_code
_entity_poly.pdbx_strand_id
1 'polypeptide(L)'
;MKTLPLTLPLVQHPLVLMPLYHHQAVMLDEWTNHSTFLVGTKTGTGKTAAAVLPILKYKESAIMVYPTNELIRNQVAGVVNIARLEGLNPCIYEPETTKEEFGKADVLLVHIDAAALEKWGREKGWGNKWKVLNRLLENNKTKIIFTNPDILFLIFALRYRGEVLASLQGYRTLVVDEFHLYQGVEFAHALFMVHLARHMGMFERVVLLSATPDPEVKKTVRRFFAPLEIDLSTRSRYVNKGKRKAVHEVEIILCSAGTDPVETAVNTILSLREREKLIELGKQENEPEYIPAVVVLNSVINAIRLEDRLVEEGFSRNELLIARGLSDRDIRQKRPEHLLVIGTSAIEVGVDFKCDYLVFEAFEAPSFMQRFGRVGRHRPGKAYIICPENVRSGIEGLDKEVTRDEFETKVYDWYATPESRPWFIYTRSGLITVYTLVNNIISKVMEGYQGSSENIDVVKNKLENIAEKYAEKIHCERLLAAIRSQFAKAGQGIKEYKWLKVYQELNTFRTSLPSIRIYDYAEKERRGEQYASYNVDLISLIHRAEGLSFNPKLNFQGPEGMLTVKRYGKYKQVSVIGISSISEAHGRFFQTVDFPELSILQNDHCTPVSHIMTLKNHIFTIVPKNLVKSDWRLPAFPCGQSLIAFDGAALLLNELYLKNMYNI
;
A
#
# COMPACT_ATOMS: atom_id res chain seq x y z
N MET A 1 8.15 -12.31 28.46
CA MET A 1 7.15 -13.21 27.83
C MET A 1 7.71 -13.73 26.53
N LYS A 2 7.33 -14.93 26.08
CA LYS A 2 7.81 -15.51 24.81
C LYS A 2 6.68 -16.09 23.98
N THR A 3 6.74 -15.89 22.67
CA THR A 3 5.89 -16.62 21.72
C THR A 3 6.53 -17.97 21.37
N LEU A 4 5.72 -19.03 21.30
CA LEU A 4 6.17 -20.36 20.89
C LEU A 4 6.45 -20.42 19.38
N PRO A 5 7.40 -21.27 18.94
CA PRO A 5 7.71 -21.40 17.51
C PRO A 5 6.54 -22.03 16.75
N LEU A 6 6.25 -21.52 15.56
CA LEU A 6 5.26 -22.11 14.66
C LEU A 6 5.96 -23.12 13.73
N THR A 7 5.61 -24.39 13.89
CA THR A 7 6.14 -25.48 13.07
C THR A 7 5.03 -26.07 12.20
N LEU A 8 5.23 -26.03 10.88
CA LEU A 8 4.24 -26.51 9.91
C LEU A 8 4.70 -27.81 9.27
N PRO A 9 3.80 -28.79 9.06
CA PRO A 9 4.12 -30.00 8.31
C PRO A 9 4.38 -29.66 6.84
N LEU A 10 5.33 -30.37 6.25
CA LEU A 10 5.65 -30.31 4.83
C LEU A 10 5.14 -31.56 4.13
N VAL A 11 4.82 -31.43 2.84
CA VAL A 11 4.44 -32.52 1.94
C VAL A 11 5.28 -32.47 0.67
N GLN A 12 5.44 -33.61 0.01
CA GLN A 12 5.99 -33.65 -1.35
C GLN A 12 4.83 -33.71 -2.34
N HIS A 13 4.78 -32.74 -3.25
CA HIS A 13 3.84 -32.74 -4.36
C HIS A 13 4.57 -33.18 -5.64
N PRO A 14 3.98 -34.04 -6.49
CA PRO A 14 4.69 -34.64 -7.63
C PRO A 14 5.08 -33.64 -8.72
N LEU A 15 4.36 -32.52 -8.86
CA LEU A 15 4.64 -31.50 -9.87
C LEU A 15 5.78 -30.53 -9.53
N VAL A 16 6.25 -30.50 -8.27
CA VAL A 16 7.28 -29.55 -7.81
C VAL A 16 8.46 -30.27 -7.17
N LEU A 17 9.64 -29.64 -7.26
CA LEU A 17 10.86 -30.18 -6.68
C LEU A 17 10.94 -29.88 -5.19
N MET A 18 10.58 -28.66 -4.78
CA MET A 18 10.64 -28.24 -3.39
C MET A 18 9.52 -28.86 -2.54
N PRO A 19 9.76 -29.15 -1.25
CA PRO A 19 8.70 -29.55 -0.33
C PRO A 19 7.76 -28.36 -0.07
N LEU A 20 6.47 -28.66 0.06
CA LEU A 20 5.40 -27.66 0.16
C LEU A 20 4.70 -27.72 1.51
N TYR A 21 4.11 -26.61 1.94
CA TYR A 21 3.05 -26.64 2.94
C TYR A 21 1.75 -27.19 2.33
N HIS A 22 0.87 -27.78 3.15
CA HIS A 22 -0.40 -28.33 2.64
C HIS A 22 -1.22 -27.33 1.82
N HIS A 23 -1.32 -26.08 2.27
CA HIS A 23 -2.07 -25.04 1.57
C HIS A 23 -1.48 -24.72 0.18
N GLN A 24 -0.16 -24.82 0.00
CA GLN A 24 0.50 -24.65 -1.29
C GLN A 24 0.24 -25.85 -2.21
N ALA A 25 0.19 -27.07 -1.66
CA ALA A 25 -0.14 -28.27 -2.41
C ALA A 25 -1.61 -28.26 -2.88
N VAL A 26 -2.56 -27.88 -2.02
CA VAL A 26 -3.97 -27.72 -2.41
C VAL A 26 -4.13 -26.63 -3.47
N MET A 27 -3.41 -25.52 -3.32
CA MET A 27 -3.42 -24.46 -4.32
C MET A 27 -2.97 -24.94 -5.71
N LEU A 28 -1.99 -25.84 -5.79
CA LEU A 28 -1.56 -26.46 -7.05
C LEU A 28 -2.57 -27.45 -7.61
N ASP A 29 -3.14 -28.32 -6.77
CA ASP A 29 -4.15 -29.32 -7.17
C ASP A 29 -5.42 -28.63 -7.72
N GLU A 30 -5.84 -27.53 -7.12
CA GLU A 30 -7.09 -26.83 -7.46
C GLU A 30 -6.95 -25.69 -8.47
N TRP A 31 -5.72 -25.40 -8.91
CA TRP A 31 -5.39 -24.23 -9.75
C TRP A 31 -6.22 -24.11 -11.04
N THR A 32 -6.55 -25.24 -11.66
CA THR A 32 -7.32 -25.30 -12.90
C THR A 32 -8.82 -25.40 -12.69
N ASN A 33 -9.27 -25.70 -11.47
CA ASN A 33 -10.67 -25.96 -11.15
C ASN A 33 -11.41 -24.70 -10.69
N HIS A 34 -10.67 -23.70 -10.23
CA HIS A 34 -11.23 -22.46 -9.69
C HIS A 34 -10.66 -21.22 -10.40
N SER A 35 -11.52 -20.23 -10.62
CA SER A 35 -11.14 -18.93 -11.20
C SER A 35 -10.76 -17.90 -10.13
N THR A 36 -11.10 -18.13 -8.85
CA THR A 36 -10.78 -17.23 -7.74
C THR A 36 -10.25 -18.00 -6.55
N PHE A 37 -9.21 -17.48 -5.92
CA PHE A 37 -8.64 -18.01 -4.68
C PHE A 37 -8.53 -16.89 -3.65
N LEU A 38 -8.87 -17.19 -2.39
CA LEU A 38 -8.59 -16.33 -1.25
C LEU A 38 -7.68 -17.10 -0.30
N VAL A 39 -6.41 -16.70 -0.25
CA VAL A 39 -5.38 -17.37 0.55
C VAL A 39 -5.13 -16.57 1.81
N GLY A 40 -5.65 -17.06 2.93
CA GLY A 40 -5.49 -16.51 4.27
C GLY A 40 -4.41 -17.25 5.05
N THR A 41 -3.15 -16.84 4.93
CA THR A 41 -2.07 -17.42 5.76
C THR A 41 -1.15 -16.36 6.33
N LYS A 42 -0.47 -16.68 7.42
CA LYS A 42 0.35 -15.72 8.17
C LYS A 42 1.54 -15.22 7.36
N THR A 43 2.09 -14.08 7.75
CA THR A 43 3.38 -13.63 7.23
C THR A 43 4.47 -14.66 7.55
N GLY A 44 5.33 -14.95 6.58
CA GLY A 44 6.39 -15.96 6.70
C GLY A 44 5.97 -17.41 6.44
N THR A 45 4.67 -17.71 6.25
CA THR A 45 4.22 -19.09 6.00
C THR A 45 4.08 -19.45 4.52
N GLY A 46 4.72 -18.70 3.62
CA GLY A 46 4.82 -19.07 2.20
C GLY A 46 3.63 -18.69 1.31
N LYS A 47 2.88 -17.63 1.65
CA LYS A 47 1.79 -17.05 0.82
C LYS A 47 2.18 -16.86 -0.65
N THR A 48 3.29 -16.16 -0.90
CA THR A 48 3.76 -15.86 -2.27
C THR A 48 3.98 -17.14 -3.06
N ALA A 49 4.60 -18.16 -2.45
CA ALA A 49 4.86 -19.43 -3.13
C ALA A 49 3.55 -20.16 -3.49
N ALA A 50 2.50 -20.05 -2.69
CA ALA A 50 1.20 -20.62 -3.04
C ALA A 50 0.66 -20.05 -4.37
N ALA A 51 0.82 -18.76 -4.62
CA ALA A 51 0.40 -18.14 -5.89
C ALA A 51 1.40 -18.38 -7.04
N VAL A 52 2.71 -18.31 -6.76
CA VAL A 52 3.75 -18.32 -7.80
C VAL A 52 4.03 -19.70 -8.36
N LEU A 53 3.99 -20.75 -7.52
CA LEU A 53 4.25 -22.12 -7.97
C LEU A 53 3.33 -22.55 -9.12
N PRO A 54 1.99 -22.41 -9.04
CA PRO A 54 1.15 -22.78 -10.18
C PRO A 54 1.42 -21.91 -11.40
N ILE A 55 1.63 -20.59 -11.24
CA ILE A 55 1.97 -19.68 -12.36
C ILE A 55 3.19 -20.20 -13.13
N LEU A 56 4.26 -20.58 -12.41
CA LEU A 56 5.48 -21.12 -13.01
C LEU A 56 5.25 -22.49 -13.66
N LYS A 57 4.50 -23.39 -13.01
CA LYS A 57 4.27 -24.75 -13.51
C LYS A 57 3.38 -24.80 -14.74
N TYR A 58 2.33 -23.98 -14.77
CA TYR A 58 1.44 -23.85 -15.92
C TYR A 58 1.92 -22.81 -16.94
N LYS A 59 3.10 -22.21 -16.72
CA LYS A 59 3.74 -21.21 -17.59
C LYS A 59 2.83 -20.02 -17.93
N GLU A 60 2.01 -19.61 -16.96
CA GLU A 60 1.07 -18.51 -17.14
C GLU A 60 1.77 -17.15 -17.04
N SER A 61 1.37 -16.22 -17.90
CA SER A 61 1.71 -14.81 -17.69
C SER A 61 0.77 -14.21 -16.64
N ALA A 62 1.34 -13.53 -15.66
CA ALA A 62 0.62 -13.02 -14.50
C ALA A 62 0.97 -11.56 -14.19
N ILE A 63 0.04 -10.87 -13.53
CA ILE A 63 0.25 -9.55 -12.93
C ILE A 63 0.13 -9.71 -11.42
N MET A 64 1.18 -9.34 -10.70
CA MET A 64 1.24 -9.35 -9.25
C MET A 64 1.24 -7.92 -8.73
N VAL A 65 0.24 -7.59 -7.93
CA VAL A 65 -0.01 -6.26 -7.38
C VAL A 65 0.40 -6.26 -5.92
N TYR A 66 1.26 -5.32 -5.54
CA TYR A 66 1.77 -5.16 -4.19
C TYR A 66 1.53 -3.73 -3.68
N PRO A 67 1.19 -3.51 -2.40
CA PRO A 67 0.87 -2.20 -1.83
C PRO A 67 1.99 -1.15 -1.93
N THR A 68 3.26 -1.57 -1.95
CA THR A 68 4.43 -0.66 -1.94
C THR A 68 5.51 -1.13 -2.92
N ASN A 69 6.29 -0.18 -3.45
CA ASN A 69 7.38 -0.48 -4.40
C ASN A 69 8.52 -1.28 -3.74
N GLU A 70 8.73 -1.11 -2.43
CA GLU A 70 9.67 -1.90 -1.63
C GLU A 70 9.28 -3.38 -1.62
N LEU A 71 8.00 -3.66 -1.38
CA LEU A 71 7.51 -5.03 -1.38
C LEU A 71 7.70 -5.68 -2.74
N ILE A 72 7.42 -4.96 -3.82
CA ILE A 72 7.64 -5.45 -5.19
C ILE A 72 9.07 -5.99 -5.33
N ARG A 73 10.09 -5.21 -4.94
CA ARG A 73 11.50 -5.57 -5.13
C ARG A 73 11.87 -6.87 -4.40
N ASN A 74 11.43 -7.04 -3.16
CA ASN A 74 11.69 -8.28 -2.43
C ASN A 74 10.98 -9.47 -3.05
N GLN A 75 9.75 -9.26 -3.52
CA GLN A 75 8.96 -10.34 -4.09
C GLN A 75 9.56 -10.79 -5.42
N VAL A 76 10.14 -9.89 -6.23
CA VAL A 76 10.95 -10.26 -7.40
C VAL A 76 12.08 -11.21 -7.01
N ALA A 77 12.87 -10.87 -5.99
CA ALA A 77 13.97 -11.73 -5.52
C ALA A 77 13.46 -13.09 -4.99
N GLY A 78 12.36 -13.09 -4.24
CA GLY A 78 11.70 -14.31 -3.76
C GLY A 78 11.24 -15.21 -4.91
N VAL A 79 10.65 -14.64 -5.96
CA VAL A 79 10.20 -15.37 -7.15
C VAL A 79 11.37 -15.92 -7.96
N VAL A 80 12.47 -15.18 -8.09
CA VAL A 80 13.72 -15.70 -8.69
C VAL A 80 14.17 -16.98 -7.97
N ASN A 81 14.17 -16.96 -6.64
CA ASN A 81 14.61 -18.11 -5.84
C ASN A 81 13.67 -19.30 -6.03
N ILE A 82 12.34 -19.08 -6.00
CA ILE A 82 11.35 -20.14 -6.24
C ILE A 82 11.53 -20.74 -7.64
N ALA A 83 11.68 -19.90 -8.68
CA ALA A 83 11.87 -20.37 -10.05
C ALA A 83 13.14 -21.23 -10.21
N ARG A 84 14.26 -20.80 -9.61
CA ARG A 84 15.51 -21.58 -9.62
C ARG A 84 15.39 -22.91 -8.89
N LEU A 85 14.71 -22.94 -7.74
CA LEU A 85 14.45 -24.18 -7.00
C LEU A 85 13.61 -25.18 -7.81
N GLU A 86 12.76 -24.66 -8.70
CA GLU A 86 11.96 -25.45 -9.63
C GLU A 86 12.68 -25.75 -10.97
N GLY A 87 13.97 -25.47 -11.05
CA GLY A 87 14.82 -25.77 -12.22
C GLY A 87 14.61 -24.86 -13.42
N LEU A 88 13.97 -23.69 -13.24
CA LEU A 88 13.75 -22.70 -14.29
C LEU A 88 14.86 -21.65 -14.29
N ASN A 89 15.06 -21.00 -15.45
CA ASN A 89 15.95 -19.88 -15.63
C ASN A 89 15.18 -18.54 -15.59
N PRO A 90 14.98 -17.92 -14.42
CA PRO A 90 14.34 -16.61 -14.33
C PRO A 90 15.27 -15.49 -14.80
N CYS A 91 14.73 -14.52 -15.54
CA CYS A 91 15.43 -13.30 -15.92
C CYS A 91 14.67 -12.08 -15.40
N ILE A 92 15.32 -11.26 -14.58
CA ILE A 92 14.80 -9.94 -14.22
C ILE A 92 15.01 -9.05 -15.45
N TYR A 93 13.91 -8.59 -16.04
CA TYR A 93 13.95 -7.79 -17.27
C TYR A 93 14.12 -6.31 -16.93
N GLU A 94 15.29 -5.80 -17.27
CA GLU A 94 15.75 -4.44 -17.01
C GLU A 94 16.32 -3.83 -18.32
N PRO A 95 16.53 -2.51 -18.39
CA PRO A 95 17.14 -1.88 -19.55
C PRO A 95 18.49 -2.50 -19.92
N GLU A 96 19.26 -2.98 -18.95
CA GLU A 96 20.59 -3.54 -19.18
C GLU A 96 20.55 -5.01 -19.65
N THR A 97 19.39 -5.67 -19.62
CA THR A 97 19.24 -7.08 -20.02
C THR A 97 19.65 -7.28 -21.48
N THR A 98 20.57 -8.22 -21.69
CA THR A 98 21.08 -8.59 -23.01
C THR A 98 20.08 -9.44 -23.79
N LYS A 99 20.24 -9.51 -25.12
CA LYS A 99 19.43 -10.38 -25.98
C LYS A 99 19.59 -11.86 -25.62
N GLU A 100 20.78 -12.26 -25.16
CA GLU A 100 21.08 -13.63 -24.77
C GLU A 100 20.35 -14.03 -23.48
N GLU A 101 20.43 -13.19 -22.43
CA GLU A 101 19.68 -13.39 -21.18
C GLU A 101 18.17 -13.47 -21.45
N PHE A 102 17.65 -12.54 -22.25
CA PHE A 102 16.25 -12.54 -22.66
C PHE A 102 15.87 -13.84 -23.39
N GLY A 103 16.71 -14.29 -24.33
CA GLY A 103 16.49 -15.50 -25.12
C GLY A 103 16.45 -16.75 -24.26
N LYS A 104 17.41 -16.91 -23.34
CA LYS A 104 17.57 -18.09 -22.48
C LYS A 104 16.58 -18.17 -21.31
N ALA A 105 15.87 -17.09 -20.98
CA ALA A 105 14.95 -17.10 -19.85
C ALA A 105 13.82 -18.13 -20.03
N ASP A 106 13.35 -18.77 -18.97
CA ASP A 106 12.07 -19.52 -18.98
C ASP A 106 10.91 -18.60 -18.58
N VAL A 107 11.19 -17.63 -17.70
CA VAL A 107 10.24 -16.65 -17.20
C VAL A 107 10.91 -15.29 -17.09
N LEU A 108 10.22 -14.25 -17.55
CA LEU A 108 10.64 -12.86 -17.39
C LEU A 108 9.94 -12.24 -16.18
N LEU A 109 10.70 -11.59 -15.31
CA LEU A 109 10.20 -10.85 -14.16
C LEU A 109 10.34 -9.36 -14.45
N VAL A 110 9.22 -8.63 -14.52
CA VAL A 110 9.22 -7.23 -14.96
C VAL A 110 8.67 -6.35 -13.86
N HIS A 111 9.49 -5.45 -13.33
CA HIS A 111 9.05 -4.46 -12.36
C HIS A 111 8.50 -3.21 -13.07
N ILE A 112 7.27 -2.83 -12.74
CA ILE A 112 6.59 -1.64 -13.27
C ILE A 112 6.12 -0.76 -12.11
N ASP A 113 6.84 0.33 -11.89
CA ASP A 113 6.41 1.49 -11.10
C ASP A 113 6.71 2.80 -11.88
N ALA A 114 6.33 3.95 -11.31
CA ALA A 114 6.55 5.24 -11.98
C ALA A 114 8.03 5.53 -12.28
N ALA A 115 8.94 5.15 -11.38
CA ALA A 115 10.38 5.39 -11.50
C ALA A 115 11.04 4.42 -12.50
N ALA A 116 10.62 3.15 -12.52
CA ALA A 116 11.02 2.15 -13.48
C ALA A 116 10.63 2.59 -14.91
N LEU A 117 9.40 3.06 -15.10
CA LEU A 117 8.96 3.57 -16.40
C LEU A 117 9.81 4.76 -16.89
N GLU A 118 10.23 5.65 -15.99
CA GLU A 118 11.16 6.75 -16.31
C GLU A 118 12.56 6.25 -16.66
N LYS A 119 13.09 5.31 -15.88
CA LYS A 119 14.38 4.65 -16.13
C LYS A 119 14.41 4.05 -17.54
N TRP A 120 13.42 3.22 -17.85
CA TRP A 120 13.26 2.61 -19.17
C TRP A 120 13.13 3.64 -20.30
N GLY A 121 12.32 4.68 -20.10
CA GLY A 121 12.15 5.75 -21.09
C GLY A 121 13.46 6.47 -21.40
N ARG A 122 14.27 6.77 -20.37
CA ARG A 122 15.57 7.43 -20.48
C ARG A 122 16.62 6.54 -21.14
N GLU A 123 16.78 5.31 -20.66
CA GLU A 123 17.90 4.44 -21.07
C GLU A 123 17.67 3.74 -22.41
N LYS A 124 16.41 3.49 -22.78
CA LYS A 124 16.07 2.89 -24.08
C LYS A 124 15.56 3.88 -25.12
N GLY A 125 15.35 5.14 -24.76
CA GLY A 125 14.80 6.15 -25.66
C GLY A 125 13.38 5.84 -26.14
N TRP A 126 12.58 5.13 -25.34
CA TRP A 126 11.22 4.69 -25.72
C TRP A 126 10.15 5.79 -25.62
N GLY A 127 10.53 6.98 -25.15
CA GLY A 127 9.66 8.15 -25.06
C GLY A 127 8.73 8.10 -23.85
N ASN A 128 7.48 8.54 -24.05
CA ASN A 128 6.52 8.74 -22.96
C ASN A 128 6.17 7.43 -22.22
N LYS A 129 5.80 7.55 -20.94
CA LYS A 129 5.49 6.43 -20.02
C LYS A 129 4.54 5.39 -20.59
N TRP A 130 3.51 5.79 -21.35
CA TRP A 130 2.56 4.84 -21.94
C TRP A 130 3.20 3.93 -23.00
N LYS A 131 4.16 4.43 -23.81
CA LYS A 131 4.85 3.63 -24.83
C LYS A 131 5.76 2.60 -24.19
N VAL A 132 6.47 3.03 -23.14
CA VAL A 132 7.28 2.14 -22.29
C VAL A 132 6.40 1.05 -21.71
N LEU A 133 5.30 1.43 -21.06
CA LEU A 133 4.37 0.50 -20.42
C LEU A 133 3.78 -0.51 -21.42
N ASN A 134 3.35 -0.06 -22.59
CA ASN A 134 2.83 -0.93 -23.65
C ASN A 134 3.86 -2.00 -24.04
N ARG A 135 5.11 -1.60 -24.30
CA ARG A 135 6.21 -2.51 -24.66
C ARG A 135 6.54 -3.52 -23.57
N LEU A 136 6.52 -3.09 -22.31
CA LEU A 136 6.79 -3.99 -21.19
C LEU A 136 5.69 -5.04 -21.03
N LEU A 137 4.43 -4.66 -21.30
CA LEU A 137 3.25 -5.53 -21.22
C LEU A 137 3.05 -6.45 -22.43
N GLU A 138 3.76 -6.26 -23.55
CA GLU A 138 3.64 -7.12 -24.72
C GLU A 138 3.92 -8.58 -24.36
N ASN A 139 2.94 -9.47 -24.47
CA ASN A 139 3.07 -10.85 -23.98
C ASN A 139 3.69 -11.80 -25.02
N ASN A 140 5.01 -11.68 -25.24
CA ASN A 140 5.77 -12.51 -26.19
C ASN A 140 6.46 -13.75 -25.57
N LYS A 141 6.39 -13.89 -24.25
CA LYS A 141 7.02 -14.95 -23.45
C LYS A 141 6.28 -15.05 -22.12
N THR A 142 6.46 -16.11 -21.32
CA THR A 142 5.92 -16.15 -19.96
C THR A 142 6.49 -14.99 -19.15
N LYS A 143 5.63 -14.07 -18.73
CA LYS A 143 6.00 -12.87 -17.97
C LYS A 143 5.23 -12.79 -16.65
N ILE A 144 5.93 -12.46 -15.58
CA ILE A 144 5.34 -12.05 -14.32
C ILE A 144 5.62 -10.55 -14.16
N ILE A 145 4.56 -9.75 -14.22
CA ILE A 145 4.62 -8.30 -13.99
C ILE A 145 4.45 -8.06 -12.50
N PHE A 146 5.30 -7.22 -11.93
CA PHE A 146 5.20 -6.78 -10.55
C PHE A 146 4.90 -5.28 -10.56
N THR A 147 3.78 -4.88 -9.97
CA THR A 147 3.35 -3.48 -9.98
C THR A 147 2.60 -3.12 -8.71
N ASN A 148 2.20 -1.86 -8.59
CA ASN A 148 1.38 -1.35 -7.49
C ASN A 148 -0.07 -1.09 -7.96
N PRO A 149 -1.03 -0.95 -7.02
CA PRO A 149 -2.43 -0.68 -7.34
C PRO A 149 -2.61 0.61 -8.13
N ASP A 150 -1.76 1.62 -7.87
CA ASP A 150 -1.84 2.93 -8.49
C ASP A 150 -1.61 2.84 -10.01
N ILE A 151 -0.57 2.13 -10.46
CA ILE A 151 -0.31 1.91 -11.91
C ILE A 151 -1.46 1.11 -12.54
N LEU A 152 -1.90 0.02 -11.90
CA LEU A 152 -2.99 -0.80 -12.43
C LEU A 152 -4.29 0.01 -12.56
N PHE A 153 -4.62 0.82 -11.54
CA PHE A 153 -5.76 1.72 -11.56
C PHE A 153 -5.66 2.76 -12.69
N LEU A 154 -4.50 3.37 -12.91
CA LEU A 154 -4.29 4.31 -14.02
C LEU A 154 -4.46 3.65 -15.41
N ILE A 155 -4.15 2.35 -15.54
CA ILE A 155 -4.41 1.58 -16.76
C ILE A 155 -5.93 1.41 -16.96
N PHE A 156 -6.66 0.94 -15.95
CA PHE A 156 -8.12 0.78 -16.01
C PHE A 156 -8.84 2.11 -16.23
N ALA A 157 -8.36 3.20 -15.63
CA ALA A 157 -8.95 4.51 -15.73
C ALA A 157 -8.60 5.27 -17.03
N LEU A 158 -7.94 4.59 -17.99
CA LEU A 158 -7.50 5.16 -19.27
C LEU A 158 -6.70 6.47 -19.11
N ARG A 159 -5.87 6.55 -18.06
CA ARG A 159 -4.90 7.64 -17.86
C ARG A 159 -3.61 7.41 -18.66
N TYR A 160 -3.40 6.16 -19.07
CA TYR A 160 -2.53 5.82 -20.19
C TYR A 160 -3.34 5.75 -21.50
N ARG A 161 -3.00 4.83 -22.39
CA ARG A 161 -3.67 4.61 -23.68
C ARG A 161 -4.46 3.30 -23.65
N GLY A 162 -5.51 3.18 -24.46
CA GLY A 162 -6.39 1.99 -24.47
C GLY A 162 -5.65 0.70 -24.85
N GLU A 163 -4.59 0.81 -25.64
CA GLU A 163 -3.67 -0.25 -26.04
C GLU A 163 -2.98 -0.90 -24.83
N VAL A 164 -2.68 -0.10 -23.81
CA VAL A 164 -2.10 -0.58 -22.55
C VAL A 164 -3.13 -1.44 -21.79
N LEU A 165 -4.39 -1.00 -21.75
CA LEU A 165 -5.47 -1.77 -21.14
C LEU A 165 -5.72 -3.06 -21.92
N ALA A 166 -5.73 -3.01 -23.25
CA ALA A 166 -5.87 -4.19 -24.10
C ALA A 166 -4.72 -5.20 -23.88
N SER A 167 -3.50 -4.73 -23.63
CA SER A 167 -2.35 -5.59 -23.32
C SER A 167 -2.58 -6.47 -22.08
N LEU A 168 -3.43 -6.04 -21.14
CA LEU A 168 -3.79 -6.86 -19.96
C LEU A 168 -4.53 -8.15 -20.34
N GLN A 169 -5.18 -8.24 -21.51
CA GLN A 169 -5.83 -9.47 -21.98
C GLN A 169 -4.83 -10.61 -22.23
N GLY A 170 -3.55 -10.29 -22.44
CA GLY A 170 -2.49 -11.30 -22.57
C GLY A 170 -2.19 -12.03 -21.24
N TYR A 171 -2.69 -11.54 -20.11
CA TYR A 171 -2.37 -12.06 -18.78
C TYR A 171 -3.52 -12.90 -18.24
N ARG A 172 -3.23 -14.16 -17.91
CA ARG A 172 -4.22 -15.11 -17.40
C ARG A 172 -4.47 -14.97 -15.91
N THR A 173 -3.47 -14.53 -15.16
CA THR A 173 -3.55 -14.49 -13.70
C THR A 173 -3.32 -13.09 -13.15
N LEU A 174 -4.20 -12.66 -12.24
CA LEU A 174 -4.00 -11.48 -11.38
C LEU A 174 -3.81 -11.94 -9.93
N VAL A 175 -2.68 -11.59 -9.33
CA VAL A 175 -2.41 -11.79 -7.91
C VAL A 175 -2.46 -10.44 -7.22
N VAL A 176 -3.26 -10.32 -6.17
CA VAL A 176 -3.35 -9.11 -5.36
C VAL A 176 -2.86 -9.45 -3.96
N ASP A 177 -1.68 -8.94 -3.60
CA ASP A 177 -1.06 -9.20 -2.31
C ASP A 177 -1.50 -8.21 -1.23
N GLU A 178 -1.41 -8.65 0.03
CA GLU A 178 -1.80 -7.89 1.22
C GLU A 178 -3.18 -7.22 1.10
N PHE A 179 -4.16 -7.97 0.58
CA PHE A 179 -5.50 -7.47 0.26
C PHE A 179 -6.24 -6.85 1.46
N HIS A 180 -5.87 -7.19 2.71
CA HIS A 180 -6.42 -6.59 3.93
C HIS A 180 -6.00 -5.13 4.15
N LEU A 181 -5.04 -4.61 3.39
CA LEU A 181 -4.64 -3.20 3.45
C LEU A 181 -5.65 -2.28 2.76
N TYR A 182 -6.42 -2.77 1.78
CA TYR A 182 -7.38 -1.94 1.07
C TYR A 182 -8.64 -1.74 1.90
N GLN A 183 -9.03 -0.48 2.09
CA GLN A 183 -10.14 -0.07 2.94
C GLN A 183 -10.96 1.03 2.26
N GLY A 184 -12.24 1.16 2.62
CA GLY A 184 -13.11 2.22 2.11
C GLY A 184 -13.06 2.36 0.58
N VAL A 185 -12.60 3.51 0.09
CA VAL A 185 -12.47 3.82 -1.34
C VAL A 185 -11.49 2.87 -2.06
N GLU A 186 -10.35 2.55 -1.44
CA GLU A 186 -9.34 1.64 -2.05
C GLU A 186 -9.90 0.23 -2.23
N PHE A 187 -10.67 -0.24 -1.24
CA PHE A 187 -11.38 -1.52 -1.33
C PHE A 187 -12.44 -1.50 -2.43
N ALA A 188 -13.22 -0.42 -2.55
CA ALA A 188 -14.20 -0.24 -3.62
C ALA A 188 -13.53 -0.27 -5.02
N HIS A 189 -12.41 0.43 -5.19
CA HIS A 189 -11.62 0.39 -6.42
C HIS A 189 -11.09 -1.00 -6.73
N ALA A 190 -10.43 -1.66 -5.77
CA ALA A 190 -9.86 -2.99 -5.99
C ALA A 190 -10.93 -4.01 -6.40
N LEU A 191 -12.06 -4.01 -5.68
CA LEU A 191 -13.19 -4.90 -5.96
C LEU A 191 -13.78 -4.66 -7.35
N PHE A 192 -13.99 -3.38 -7.70
CA PHE A 192 -14.55 -3.03 -9.01
C PHE A 192 -13.58 -3.28 -10.16
N MET A 193 -12.28 -3.03 -10.00
CA MET A 193 -11.28 -3.34 -11.04
C MET A 193 -11.27 -4.84 -11.37
N VAL A 194 -11.33 -5.71 -10.36
CA VAL A 194 -11.41 -7.17 -10.60
C VAL A 194 -12.72 -7.54 -11.31
N HIS A 195 -13.84 -6.95 -10.89
CA HIS A 195 -15.15 -7.15 -11.54
C HIS A 195 -15.14 -6.70 -13.00
N LEU A 196 -14.61 -5.50 -13.28
CA LEU A 196 -14.47 -4.93 -14.61
C LEU A 196 -13.56 -5.80 -15.49
N ALA A 197 -12.39 -6.19 -14.98
CA ALA A 197 -11.43 -7.03 -15.69
C ALA A 197 -12.07 -8.34 -16.17
N ARG A 198 -12.82 -9.03 -15.28
CA ARG A 198 -13.53 -10.27 -15.63
C ARG A 198 -14.55 -10.06 -16.73
N HIS A 199 -15.33 -8.99 -16.66
CA HIS A 199 -16.30 -8.65 -17.71
C HIS A 199 -15.66 -8.22 -19.03
N MET A 200 -14.39 -7.81 -19.01
CA MET A 200 -13.58 -7.52 -20.19
C MET A 200 -12.81 -8.73 -20.72
N GLY A 201 -12.98 -9.91 -20.12
CA GLY A 201 -12.29 -11.14 -20.50
C GLY A 201 -10.81 -11.16 -20.11
N MET A 202 -10.41 -10.33 -19.14
CA MET A 202 -9.06 -10.32 -18.56
C MET A 202 -9.03 -11.21 -17.32
N PHE A 203 -7.87 -11.80 -17.06
CA PHE A 203 -7.58 -12.64 -15.90
C PHE A 203 -8.58 -13.80 -15.70
N GLU A 204 -8.26 -14.95 -16.31
CA GLU A 204 -8.92 -16.22 -16.03
C GLU A 204 -8.88 -16.58 -14.53
N ARG A 205 -7.78 -16.24 -13.86
CA ARG A 205 -7.55 -16.51 -12.43
C ARG A 205 -7.28 -15.23 -11.65
N VAL A 206 -7.89 -15.14 -10.47
CA VAL A 206 -7.65 -14.07 -9.50
C VAL A 206 -7.27 -14.67 -8.15
N VAL A 207 -6.10 -14.30 -7.63
CA VAL A 207 -5.59 -14.76 -6.34
C VAL A 207 -5.51 -13.58 -5.39
N LEU A 208 -6.30 -13.62 -4.31
CA LEU A 208 -6.27 -12.61 -3.25
C LEU A 208 -5.47 -13.18 -2.09
N LEU A 209 -4.28 -12.62 -1.84
CA LEU A 209 -3.44 -13.01 -0.71
C LEU A 209 -3.67 -12.04 0.45
N SER A 210 -3.90 -12.57 1.65
CA SER A 210 -4.11 -11.76 2.85
C SER A 210 -3.62 -12.49 4.09
N ALA A 211 -3.10 -11.74 5.08
CA ALA A 211 -2.73 -12.32 6.38
C ALA A 211 -3.96 -12.56 7.26
N THR A 212 -4.87 -11.59 7.27
CA THR A 212 -6.02 -11.54 8.20
C THR A 212 -7.20 -10.85 7.50
N PRO A 213 -7.91 -11.55 6.60
CA PRO A 213 -9.04 -10.93 5.92
C PRO A 213 -10.19 -10.77 6.92
N ASP A 214 -10.61 -9.52 7.12
CA ASP A 214 -11.78 -9.14 7.91
C ASP A 214 -13.02 -9.98 7.50
N PRO A 215 -13.85 -10.46 8.45
CA PRO A 215 -15.02 -11.29 8.13
C PRO A 215 -15.99 -10.69 7.11
N GLU A 216 -16.23 -9.37 7.17
CA GLU A 216 -17.11 -8.67 6.22
C GLU A 216 -16.43 -8.50 4.86
N VAL A 217 -15.09 -8.35 4.83
CA VAL A 217 -14.32 -8.44 3.57
C VAL A 217 -14.45 -9.83 2.95
N LYS A 218 -14.28 -10.91 3.72
CA LYS A 218 -14.46 -12.30 3.22
C LYS A 218 -15.86 -12.50 2.63
N LYS A 219 -16.89 -12.08 3.36
CA LYS A 219 -18.30 -12.16 2.92
C LYS A 219 -18.54 -11.41 1.62
N THR A 220 -17.95 -10.22 1.49
CA THR A 220 -18.02 -9.44 0.25
C THR A 220 -17.33 -10.17 -0.91
N VAL A 221 -16.10 -10.66 -0.71
CA VAL A 221 -15.36 -11.40 -1.74
C VAL A 221 -16.11 -12.69 -2.16
N ARG A 222 -16.69 -13.43 -1.21
CA ARG A 222 -17.56 -14.60 -1.49
C ARG A 222 -18.70 -14.24 -2.42
N ARG A 223 -19.40 -13.13 -2.12
CA ARG A 223 -20.53 -12.66 -2.92
C ARG A 223 -20.11 -12.28 -4.34
N PHE A 224 -18.95 -11.65 -4.49
CA PHE A 224 -18.49 -11.17 -5.78
C PHE A 224 -17.94 -12.29 -6.67
N PHE A 225 -17.09 -13.15 -6.10
CA PHE A 225 -16.20 -14.00 -6.89
C PHE A 225 -16.21 -15.49 -6.51
N ALA A 226 -16.95 -15.89 -5.47
CA ALA A 226 -17.04 -17.27 -4.98
C ALA A 226 -15.67 -17.98 -4.93
N PRO A 227 -14.70 -17.47 -4.14
CA PRO A 227 -13.35 -18.01 -4.13
C PRO A 227 -13.27 -19.35 -3.42
N LEU A 228 -12.29 -20.17 -3.83
CA LEU A 228 -11.78 -21.21 -2.97
C LEU A 228 -10.97 -20.56 -1.84
N GLU A 229 -11.42 -20.75 -0.60
CA GLU A 229 -10.71 -20.27 0.57
C GLU A 229 -9.67 -21.28 1.02
N ILE A 230 -8.42 -20.84 1.14
CA ILE A 230 -7.29 -21.67 1.54
C ILE A 230 -6.61 -20.98 2.73
N ASP A 231 -6.38 -21.73 3.80
CA ASP A 231 -5.70 -21.23 4.99
C ASP A 231 -4.73 -22.27 5.58
N LEU A 232 -4.17 -22.00 6.76
CA LEU A 232 -3.23 -22.92 7.42
C LEU A 232 -3.90 -24.19 7.96
N SER A 233 -5.24 -24.22 8.07
CA SER A 233 -6.01 -25.40 8.47
C SER A 233 -6.24 -26.34 7.28
N THR A 234 -6.15 -25.85 6.04
CA THR A 234 -6.26 -26.65 4.82
C THR A 234 -5.25 -27.81 4.82
N ARG A 235 -5.72 -29.01 4.48
CA ARG A 235 -4.91 -30.24 4.38
C ARG A 235 -4.98 -30.80 2.97
N SER A 236 -3.82 -31.12 2.42
CA SER A 236 -3.72 -31.85 1.15
C SER A 236 -3.75 -33.36 1.39
N ARG A 237 -3.99 -34.12 0.31
CA ARG A 237 -3.97 -35.60 0.31
C ARG A 237 -2.58 -36.23 0.46
N TYR A 238 -1.52 -35.42 0.39
CA TYR A 238 -0.14 -35.91 0.37
C TYR A 238 0.39 -36.22 1.78
N VAL A 239 1.25 -37.23 1.87
CA VAL A 239 1.84 -37.68 3.12
C VAL A 239 2.88 -36.68 3.64
N ASN A 240 2.88 -36.47 4.96
CA ASN A 240 3.80 -35.56 5.63
C ASN A 240 5.25 -36.02 5.48
N LYS A 241 6.09 -35.16 4.90
CA LYS A 241 7.53 -35.32 4.71
C LYS A 241 8.28 -34.39 5.66
N GLY A 242 8.07 -34.62 6.97
CA GLY A 242 8.69 -33.85 8.04
C GLY A 242 7.97 -32.54 8.36
N LYS A 243 8.67 -31.70 9.13
CA LYS A 243 8.15 -30.43 9.63
C LYS A 243 9.19 -29.35 9.43
N ARG A 244 8.75 -28.13 9.12
CA ARG A 244 9.59 -26.93 9.05
C ARG A 244 9.16 -25.95 10.11
N LYS A 245 10.12 -25.46 10.89
CA LYS A 245 9.91 -24.29 11.75
C LYS A 245 9.73 -23.09 10.82
N ALA A 246 8.49 -22.63 10.67
CA ALA A 246 8.12 -21.51 9.81
C ALA A 246 8.38 -20.17 10.50
N VAL A 247 8.21 -20.14 11.83
CA VAL A 247 8.51 -18.98 12.68
C VAL A 247 9.17 -19.49 13.97
N HIS A 248 10.26 -18.86 14.35
CA HIS A 248 10.99 -19.07 15.59
C HIS A 248 10.34 -18.33 16.75
N GLU A 249 10.70 -18.77 17.95
CA GLU A 249 10.28 -18.15 19.18
C GLU A 249 10.80 -16.71 19.32
N VAL A 250 9.91 -15.78 19.72
CA VAL A 250 10.24 -14.35 19.89
C VAL A 250 9.93 -13.93 21.32
N GLU A 251 10.92 -13.36 22.00
CA GLU A 251 10.76 -12.74 23.30
C GLU A 251 10.12 -11.35 23.15
N ILE A 252 9.07 -11.08 23.93
CA ILE A 252 8.36 -9.80 23.95
C ILE A 252 8.83 -8.99 25.15
N ILE A 253 9.25 -7.76 24.88
CA ILE A 253 9.74 -6.80 25.87
C ILE A 253 8.98 -5.49 25.68
N LEU A 254 8.32 -5.01 26.73
CA LEU A 254 7.61 -3.74 26.72
C LEU A 254 8.59 -2.60 27.00
N CYS A 255 8.62 -1.60 26.11
CA CYS A 255 9.40 -0.39 26.35
C CYS A 255 8.78 0.43 27.50
N SER A 256 9.59 1.26 28.16
CA SER A 256 9.14 2.21 29.17
C SER A 256 8.02 3.11 28.62
N ALA A 257 7.01 3.42 29.43
CA ALA A 257 5.95 4.36 29.04
C ALA A 257 6.57 5.76 28.89
N GLY A 258 6.78 6.19 27.64
CA GLY A 258 7.28 7.51 27.29
C GLY A 258 6.31 8.23 26.36
N THR A 259 6.24 9.57 26.45
CA THR A 259 5.39 10.37 25.57
C THR A 259 5.99 10.57 24.17
N ASP A 260 7.32 10.44 24.00
CA ASP A 260 7.99 10.50 22.70
C ASP A 260 8.51 9.11 22.28
N PRO A 261 7.96 8.49 21.22
CA PRO A 261 8.42 7.20 20.72
C PRO A 261 9.87 7.25 20.21
N VAL A 262 10.38 8.42 19.79
CA VAL A 262 11.77 8.58 19.34
C VAL A 262 12.72 8.42 20.52
N GLU A 263 12.51 9.16 21.61
CA GLU A 263 13.39 9.05 22.80
C GLU A 263 13.32 7.66 23.44
N THR A 264 12.13 7.04 23.41
CA THR A 264 11.95 5.65 23.86
C THR A 264 12.79 4.69 23.02
N ALA A 265 12.79 4.86 21.69
CA ALA A 265 13.62 4.08 20.79
C ALA A 265 15.12 4.35 20.99
N VAL A 266 15.55 5.61 21.13
CA VAL A 266 16.95 6.00 21.42
C VAL A 266 17.44 5.26 22.67
N ASN A 267 16.74 5.38 23.79
CA ASN A 267 17.11 4.75 25.05
C ASN A 267 17.21 3.22 24.93
N THR A 268 16.26 2.61 24.20
CA THR A 268 16.26 1.17 23.95
C THR A 268 17.48 0.75 23.12
N ILE A 269 17.80 1.48 22.05
CA ILE A 269 18.94 1.20 21.17
C ILE A 269 20.28 1.42 21.87
N LEU A 270 20.42 2.47 22.69
CA LEU A 270 21.62 2.68 23.50
C LEU A 270 21.83 1.53 24.48
N SER A 271 20.77 1.11 25.18
CA SER A 271 20.83 -0.05 26.06
C SER A 271 21.21 -1.34 25.32
N LEU A 272 20.73 -1.54 24.09
CA LEU A 272 21.11 -2.70 23.26
C LEU A 272 22.57 -2.61 22.81
N ARG A 273 23.04 -1.42 22.41
CA ARG A 273 24.44 -1.18 22.01
C ARG A 273 25.41 -1.57 23.12
N GLU A 274 25.09 -1.19 24.37
CA GLU A 274 25.93 -1.47 25.53
C GLU A 274 25.82 -2.92 26.02
N ARG A 275 24.60 -3.42 26.23
CA ARG A 275 24.38 -4.72 26.89
C ARG A 275 24.57 -5.90 25.95
N GLU A 276 24.05 -5.79 24.74
CA GLU A 276 24.06 -6.87 23.74
C GLU A 276 25.20 -6.69 22.72
N LYS A 277 26.00 -5.63 22.87
CA LYS A 277 27.21 -5.36 22.09
C LYS A 277 26.99 -5.48 20.57
N LEU A 278 26.03 -4.71 20.04
CA LEU A 278 25.61 -4.77 18.63
C LEU A 278 26.78 -4.74 17.61
N ILE A 279 27.86 -4.02 17.93
CA ILE A 279 29.08 -3.96 17.10
C ILE A 279 29.76 -5.33 16.98
N GLU A 280 29.86 -6.08 18.09
CA GLU A 280 30.46 -7.41 18.09
C GLU A 280 29.57 -8.39 17.31
N LEU A 281 28.25 -8.34 17.51
CA LEU A 281 27.29 -9.15 16.76
C LEU A 281 27.36 -8.91 15.25
N GLY A 282 27.40 -7.64 14.83
CA GLY A 282 27.51 -7.29 13.41
C GLY A 282 28.80 -7.77 12.76
N LYS A 283 29.92 -7.84 13.51
CA LYS A 283 31.21 -8.33 13.02
C LYS A 283 31.32 -9.85 12.97
N GLN A 284 30.63 -10.56 13.84
CA GLN A 284 30.69 -12.02 13.93
C GLN A 284 29.88 -12.70 12.81
N GLU A 285 28.86 -12.04 12.30
CA GLU A 285 27.94 -12.58 11.32
C GLU A 285 28.35 -12.20 9.90
N ASN A 286 28.85 -13.18 9.15
CA ASN A 286 29.25 -13.01 7.74
C ASN A 286 28.08 -13.02 6.76
N GLU A 287 26.84 -13.05 7.23
CA GLU A 287 25.68 -13.07 6.35
C GLU A 287 25.41 -11.68 5.72
N PRO A 288 25.31 -11.59 4.38
CA PRO A 288 25.13 -10.30 3.70
C PRO A 288 23.87 -9.55 4.15
N GLU A 289 22.79 -10.26 4.48
CA GLU A 289 21.49 -9.68 4.86
C GLU A 289 21.33 -9.48 6.37
N TYR A 290 22.33 -9.88 7.18
CA TYR A 290 22.26 -9.76 8.62
C TYR A 290 22.45 -8.33 9.09
N ILE A 291 21.55 -7.88 9.96
CA ILE A 291 21.57 -6.58 10.63
C ILE A 291 21.14 -6.83 12.09
N PRO A 292 22.00 -6.53 13.08
CA PRO A 292 21.71 -6.83 14.48
C PRO A 292 20.35 -6.32 14.97
N ALA A 293 20.03 -5.05 14.67
CA ALA A 293 18.83 -4.40 15.15
C ALA A 293 18.05 -3.68 14.03
N VAL A 294 16.72 -3.70 14.14
CA VAL A 294 15.80 -2.99 13.24
C VAL A 294 14.84 -2.14 14.07
N VAL A 295 14.65 -0.88 13.69
CA VAL A 295 13.70 0.04 14.30
C VAL A 295 12.63 0.44 13.30
N VAL A 296 11.36 0.25 13.66
CA VAL A 296 10.21 0.61 12.82
C VAL A 296 9.31 1.60 13.55
N LEU A 297 9.26 2.83 13.04
CA LEU A 297 8.40 3.91 13.57
C LEU A 297 7.29 4.24 12.57
N ASN A 298 6.17 4.78 13.04
CA ASN A 298 5.03 5.10 12.18
C ASN A 298 5.29 6.26 11.21
N SER A 299 6.27 7.12 11.50
CA SER A 299 6.53 8.34 10.74
C SER A 299 7.92 8.36 10.13
N VAL A 300 8.01 8.70 8.84
CA VAL A 300 9.28 8.95 8.12
C VAL A 300 10.10 10.00 8.86
N ILE A 301 9.41 10.95 9.49
CA ILE A 301 10.03 12.04 10.21
C ILE A 301 10.51 11.60 11.59
N ASN A 302 9.79 10.70 12.26
CA ASN A 302 10.33 10.06 13.48
C ASN A 302 11.57 9.22 13.16
N ALA A 303 11.61 8.56 12.00
CA ALA A 303 12.81 7.86 11.53
C ALA A 303 13.98 8.82 11.26
N ILE A 304 13.73 9.99 10.64
CA ILE A 304 14.75 11.07 10.49
C ILE A 304 15.23 11.55 11.87
N ARG A 305 14.30 11.87 12.78
CA ARG A 305 14.63 12.35 14.12
C ARG A 305 15.44 11.32 14.90
N LEU A 306 15.09 10.04 14.78
CA LEU A 306 15.82 8.96 15.43
C LEU A 306 17.25 8.85 14.87
N GLU A 307 17.44 8.96 13.55
CA GLU A 307 18.78 9.00 12.95
C GLU A 307 19.61 10.14 13.54
N ASP A 308 19.06 11.37 13.56
CA ASP A 308 19.78 12.53 14.07
C ASP A 308 20.09 12.40 15.58
N ARG A 309 19.13 11.97 16.40
CA ARG A 309 19.34 11.74 17.84
C ARG A 309 20.38 10.65 18.09
N LEU A 310 20.35 9.53 17.37
CA LEU A 310 21.37 8.48 17.54
C LEU A 310 22.77 8.98 17.17
N VAL A 311 22.90 9.86 16.17
CA VAL A 311 24.17 10.49 15.82
C VAL A 311 24.66 11.43 16.93
N GLU A 312 23.76 12.22 17.53
CA GLU A 312 24.08 13.04 18.71
C GLU A 312 24.58 12.20 19.89
N GLU A 313 24.01 11.00 20.08
CA GLU A 313 24.41 10.04 21.12
C GLU A 313 25.60 9.14 20.69
N GLY A 314 26.30 9.47 19.60
CA GLY A 314 27.57 8.86 19.23
C GLY A 314 27.49 7.65 18.29
N PHE A 315 26.39 7.44 17.56
CA PHE A 315 26.40 6.57 16.38
C PHE A 315 27.02 7.30 15.17
N SER A 316 27.82 6.59 14.38
CA SER A 316 28.21 7.07 13.07
C SER A 316 27.05 6.89 12.08
N ARG A 317 26.83 7.86 11.18
CA ARG A 317 25.83 7.71 10.12
C ARG A 317 26.07 6.49 9.24
N ASN A 318 27.32 6.04 9.11
CA ASN A 318 27.68 4.82 8.37
C ASN A 318 27.23 3.54 9.07
N GLU A 319 26.91 3.58 10.37
CA GLU A 319 26.35 2.44 11.10
C GLU A 319 24.83 2.34 10.93
N LEU A 320 24.19 3.36 10.35
CA LEU A 320 22.73 3.50 10.28
C LEU A 320 22.22 3.35 8.84
N LEU A 321 21.41 2.33 8.60
CA LEU A 321 20.75 2.11 7.32
C LEU A 321 19.32 2.65 7.36
N ILE A 322 19.04 3.64 6.52
CA ILE A 322 17.73 4.32 6.52
C ILE A 322 16.84 3.79 5.40
N ALA A 323 15.82 3.03 5.78
CA ALA A 323 14.83 2.46 4.86
C ALA A 323 13.55 3.31 4.85
N ARG A 324 13.53 4.38 4.04
CA ARG A 324 12.32 5.18 3.75
C ARG A 324 11.74 4.75 2.40
N GLY A 325 10.41 4.85 2.23
CA GLY A 325 9.64 4.33 1.10
C GLY A 325 9.99 4.87 -0.31
N LEU A 326 10.95 5.80 -0.42
CA LEU A 326 11.41 6.37 -1.69
C LEU A 326 12.92 6.70 -1.72
N SER A 327 13.72 6.27 -0.73
CA SER A 327 15.17 6.48 -0.75
C SER A 327 15.81 5.84 -1.99
N ASP A 328 16.83 6.49 -2.56
CA ASP A 328 17.56 5.99 -3.73
C ASP A 328 18.11 4.57 -3.50
N ARG A 329 18.25 3.79 -4.57
CA ARG A 329 18.70 2.40 -4.58
C ARG A 329 20.04 2.23 -3.86
N ASP A 330 20.89 3.26 -3.90
CA ASP A 330 22.23 3.27 -3.31
C ASP A 330 22.24 3.51 -1.80
N ILE A 331 21.24 4.22 -1.25
CA ILE A 331 21.13 4.49 0.19
C ILE A 331 20.75 3.22 0.96
N ARG A 332 20.13 2.24 0.28
CA ARG A 332 19.55 1.05 0.92
C ARG A 332 20.42 -0.19 0.83
N GLN A 333 21.53 -0.15 0.09
CA GLN A 333 22.43 -1.31 0.03
C GLN A 333 23.09 -1.50 1.39
N LYS A 334 22.89 -2.68 2.00
CA LYS A 334 23.58 -3.07 3.23
C LYS A 334 25.08 -3.01 2.96
N ARG A 335 25.80 -2.31 3.83
CA ARG A 335 27.26 -2.36 3.91
C ARG A 335 27.66 -3.05 5.22
N PRO A 336 28.84 -3.69 5.29
CA PRO A 336 29.28 -4.42 6.48
C PRO A 336 29.23 -3.61 7.78
N GLU A 337 29.41 -2.29 7.68
CA GLU A 337 29.36 -1.35 8.80
C GLU A 337 27.96 -1.08 9.37
N HIS A 338 26.87 -1.44 8.67
CA HIS A 338 25.51 -1.18 9.16
C HIS A 338 25.14 -2.10 10.32
N LEU A 339 24.79 -1.50 11.46
CA LEU A 339 24.39 -2.20 12.69
C LEU A 339 22.89 -2.07 12.97
N LEU A 340 22.29 -0.98 12.49
CA LEU A 340 20.91 -0.62 12.76
C LEU A 340 20.20 -0.23 11.47
N VAL A 341 19.01 -0.80 11.24
CA VAL A 341 18.07 -0.24 10.26
C VAL A 341 17.06 0.64 10.97
N ILE A 342 16.77 1.79 10.40
CA ILE A 342 15.66 2.65 10.81
C ILE A 342 14.71 2.82 9.63
N GLY A 343 13.42 2.54 9.83
CA GLY A 343 12.42 2.80 8.81
C GLY A 343 11.00 2.86 9.33
N THR A 344 10.06 2.68 8.39
CA THR A 344 8.63 2.92 8.59
C THR A 344 7.78 1.79 8.03
N SER A 345 6.54 2.04 7.59
CA SER A 345 5.68 1.08 6.91
C SER A 345 6.34 0.41 5.69
N ALA A 346 7.34 1.05 5.09
CA ALA A 346 8.19 0.44 4.07
C ALA A 346 8.85 -0.88 4.54
N ILE A 347 9.24 -0.97 5.83
CA ILE A 347 9.80 -2.18 6.44
C ILE A 347 8.69 -3.20 6.79
N GLU A 348 7.52 -2.72 7.22
CA GLU A 348 6.39 -3.58 7.65
C GLU A 348 6.03 -4.62 6.61
N VAL A 349 6.09 -4.23 5.33
CA VAL A 349 5.66 -5.08 4.23
C VAL A 349 6.88 -5.49 3.39
N GLY A 350 7.80 -4.57 3.08
CA GLY A 350 8.71 -4.69 1.96
C GLY A 350 10.21 -4.78 2.23
N VAL A 351 10.68 -5.09 3.45
CA VAL A 351 12.09 -5.48 3.68
C VAL A 351 12.18 -6.73 4.56
N ASP A 352 12.93 -7.75 4.14
CA ASP A 352 13.25 -8.93 4.96
C ASP A 352 14.68 -8.76 5.48
N PHE A 353 14.82 -8.54 6.78
CA PHE A 353 16.13 -8.45 7.44
C PHE A 353 16.32 -9.68 8.30
N LYS A 354 17.53 -10.20 8.33
CA LYS A 354 17.92 -11.17 9.36
C LYS A 354 18.39 -10.37 10.57
N CYS A 355 17.53 -10.24 11.58
CA CYS A 355 17.85 -9.50 12.80
C CYS A 355 17.54 -10.29 14.06
N ASP A 356 18.28 -9.95 15.12
CA ASP A 356 18.06 -10.46 16.47
C ASP A 356 17.07 -9.57 17.23
N TYR A 357 17.16 -8.25 17.01
CA TYR A 357 16.42 -7.25 17.76
C TYR A 357 15.50 -6.45 16.85
N LEU A 358 14.23 -6.35 17.23
CA LEU A 358 13.24 -5.47 16.60
C LEU A 358 12.70 -4.50 17.64
N VAL A 359 12.86 -3.21 17.41
CA VAL A 359 12.17 -2.15 18.16
C VAL A 359 11.08 -1.59 17.29
N PHE A 360 9.83 -1.56 17.75
CA PHE A 360 8.77 -1.00 16.92
C PHE A 360 7.67 -0.29 17.68
N GLU A 361 7.16 0.75 17.05
CA GLU A 361 5.94 1.44 17.43
C GLU A 361 4.73 0.66 16.87
N ALA A 362 3.65 0.49 17.61
CA ALA A 362 2.43 -0.08 17.06
C ALA A 362 1.18 0.46 17.76
N PHE A 363 0.31 1.09 16.97
CA PHE A 363 -0.97 1.62 17.44
C PHE A 363 -2.18 0.85 16.90
N GLU A 364 -1.94 -0.22 16.14
CA GLU A 364 -2.99 -1.04 15.55
C GLU A 364 -2.56 -2.50 15.44
N ALA A 365 -3.50 -3.42 15.55
CA ALA A 365 -3.23 -4.85 15.47
C ALA A 365 -2.60 -5.31 14.13
N PRO A 366 -3.06 -4.87 12.93
CA PRO A 366 -2.44 -5.31 11.68
C PRO A 366 -0.97 -4.90 11.56
N SER A 367 -0.66 -3.62 11.82
CA SER A 367 0.73 -3.11 11.84
C SER A 367 1.56 -3.79 12.90
N PHE A 368 1.02 -4.01 14.10
CA PHE A 368 1.69 -4.76 15.16
C PHE A 368 2.11 -6.14 14.66
N MET A 369 1.18 -6.91 14.08
CA MET A 369 1.45 -8.28 13.66
C MET A 369 2.39 -8.34 12.45
N GLN A 370 2.28 -7.38 11.52
CA GLN A 370 3.20 -7.26 10.39
C GLN A 370 4.63 -6.92 10.84
N ARG A 371 4.80 -5.96 11.76
CA ARG A 371 6.11 -5.58 12.33
C ARG A 371 6.70 -6.72 13.13
N PHE A 372 5.93 -7.26 14.08
CA PHE A 372 6.37 -8.37 14.91
C PHE A 372 6.83 -9.56 14.06
N GLY A 373 6.10 -9.86 12.98
CA GLY A 373 6.46 -10.92 12.04
C GLY A 373 7.76 -10.71 11.28
N ARG A 374 8.51 -9.61 11.49
CA ARG A 374 9.85 -9.36 10.91
C ARG A 374 10.99 -9.92 11.74
N VAL A 375 10.76 -10.18 13.02
CA VAL A 375 11.69 -10.93 13.87
C VAL A 375 11.19 -12.36 14.04
N GLY A 376 12.09 -13.32 14.28
CA GLY A 376 11.71 -14.72 14.41
C GLY A 376 11.56 -15.48 13.09
N ARG A 377 11.85 -14.89 11.92
CA ARG A 377 11.73 -15.61 10.63
C ARG A 377 12.84 -16.62 10.39
N HIS A 378 14.07 -16.21 10.69
CA HIS A 378 15.28 -16.96 10.36
C HIS A 378 15.93 -17.59 11.58
N ARG A 379 15.77 -16.96 12.74
CA ARG A 379 16.35 -17.34 14.03
C ARG A 379 15.48 -16.77 15.17
N PRO A 380 15.61 -17.26 16.42
CA PRO A 380 14.97 -16.63 17.58
C PRO A 380 15.38 -15.16 17.70
N GLY A 381 14.52 -14.32 18.27
CA GLY A 381 14.84 -12.91 18.46
C GLY A 381 14.02 -12.23 19.56
N LYS A 382 14.28 -10.95 19.80
CA LYS A 382 13.60 -10.13 20.80
C LYS A 382 12.89 -8.94 20.15
N ALA A 383 11.64 -8.72 20.56
CA ALA A 383 10.77 -7.65 20.10
C ALA A 383 10.52 -6.64 21.23
N TYR A 384 11.05 -5.43 21.09
CA TYR A 384 10.82 -4.28 21.94
C TYR A 384 9.65 -3.46 21.41
N ILE A 385 8.61 -3.30 22.22
CA ILE A 385 7.31 -2.78 21.75
C ILE A 385 7.01 -1.44 22.41
N ILE A 386 6.82 -0.42 21.57
CA ILE A 386 6.29 0.89 21.95
C ILE A 386 4.80 0.89 21.59
N CYS A 387 3.93 0.75 22.59
CA CYS A 387 2.48 0.56 22.40
C CYS A 387 1.62 1.33 23.42
N PRO A 388 0.31 1.50 23.16
CA PRO A 388 -0.65 2.09 24.10
C PRO A 388 -0.82 1.28 25.39
N GLU A 389 -1.34 1.93 26.43
CA GLU A 389 -1.49 1.35 27.77
C GLU A 389 -2.41 0.12 27.82
N ASN A 390 -3.50 0.10 27.04
CA ASN A 390 -4.39 -1.05 26.94
C ASN A 390 -3.68 -2.30 26.39
N VAL A 391 -2.75 -2.12 25.45
CA VAL A 391 -1.95 -3.21 24.87
C VAL A 391 -0.87 -3.65 25.84
N ARG A 392 -0.24 -2.68 26.53
CA ARG A 392 0.72 -2.93 27.60
C ARG A 392 0.10 -3.81 28.69
N SER A 393 -1.04 -3.39 29.24
CA SER A 393 -1.81 -4.12 30.25
C SER A 393 -2.21 -5.52 29.74
N GLY A 394 -2.60 -5.61 28.46
CA GLY A 394 -2.91 -6.88 27.81
C GLY A 394 -1.73 -7.85 27.78
N ILE A 395 -0.56 -7.39 27.36
CA ILE A 395 0.67 -8.19 27.30
C ILE A 395 1.14 -8.59 28.70
N GLU A 396 1.08 -7.69 29.68
CA GLU A 396 1.45 -7.98 31.08
C GLU A 396 0.53 -9.03 31.74
N GLY A 397 -0.73 -9.10 31.29
CA GLY A 397 -1.72 -10.06 31.77
C GLY A 397 -1.69 -11.45 31.13
N LEU A 398 -0.80 -11.70 30.15
CA LEU A 398 -0.66 -13.02 29.52
C LEU A 398 0.37 -13.91 30.24
N ASP A 399 0.27 -15.22 30.01
CA ASP A 399 1.21 -16.22 30.53
C ASP A 399 2.63 -16.06 29.99
N LYS A 400 3.64 -16.57 30.71
CA LYS A 400 5.06 -16.45 30.32
C LYS A 400 5.33 -16.94 28.89
N GLU A 401 4.58 -17.94 28.43
CA GLU A 401 4.63 -18.48 27.07
C GLU A 401 3.22 -18.50 26.47
N VAL A 402 3.12 -18.13 25.19
CA VAL A 402 1.85 -18.08 24.45
C VAL A 402 2.06 -18.59 23.03
N THR A 403 1.08 -19.29 22.47
CA THR A 403 1.17 -19.68 21.05
C THR A 403 1.07 -18.45 20.15
N ARG A 404 1.60 -18.56 18.93
CA ARG A 404 1.52 -17.47 17.95
C ARG A 404 0.08 -17.12 17.57
N ASP A 405 -0.82 -18.11 17.56
CA ASP A 405 -2.24 -17.95 17.24
C ASP A 405 -3.00 -17.22 18.36
N GLU A 406 -2.80 -17.66 19.61
CA GLU A 406 -3.42 -17.02 20.77
C GLU A 406 -2.92 -15.57 20.92
N PHE A 407 -1.62 -15.34 20.76
CA PHE A 407 -1.05 -14.00 20.86
C PHE A 407 -1.61 -13.06 19.80
N GLU A 408 -1.73 -13.52 18.54
CA GLU A 408 -2.35 -12.75 17.47
C GLU A 408 -3.80 -12.38 17.82
N THR A 409 -4.60 -13.36 18.25
CA THR A 409 -6.00 -13.15 18.65
C THR A 409 -6.09 -12.09 19.75
N LYS A 410 -5.26 -12.20 20.80
CA LYS A 410 -5.22 -11.25 21.91
C LYS A 410 -4.79 -9.85 21.47
N VAL A 411 -3.82 -9.74 20.56
CA VAL A 411 -3.42 -8.44 19.98
C VAL A 411 -4.62 -7.78 19.30
N TYR A 412 -5.39 -8.53 18.50
CA TYR A 412 -6.62 -8.00 17.89
C TYR A 412 -7.70 -7.63 18.92
N ASP A 413 -7.76 -8.31 20.07
CA ASP A 413 -8.68 -7.96 21.16
C ASP A 413 -8.28 -6.67 21.90
N TRP A 414 -6.97 -6.39 22.04
CA TRP A 414 -6.49 -5.22 22.79
C TRP A 414 -6.59 -3.94 22.00
N TYR A 415 -6.34 -3.98 20.69
CA TYR A 415 -6.50 -2.80 19.85
C TYR A 415 -7.97 -2.61 19.49
N ALA A 416 -8.45 -1.36 19.46
CA ALA A 416 -9.70 -1.07 18.78
C ALA A 416 -9.57 -1.56 17.34
N THR A 417 -10.43 -2.49 16.90
CA THR A 417 -10.37 -3.01 15.54
C THR A 417 -10.52 -1.84 14.57
N PRO A 418 -9.50 -1.51 13.77
CA PRO A 418 -9.67 -0.49 12.76
C PRO A 418 -10.75 -0.99 11.80
N GLU A 419 -11.85 -0.26 11.64
CA GLU A 419 -12.87 -0.65 10.67
C GLU A 419 -12.18 -0.73 9.30
N SER A 420 -12.15 -1.92 8.70
CA SER A 420 -11.75 -2.13 7.30
C SER A 420 -12.68 -1.39 6.33
N ARG A 421 -13.79 -0.84 6.86
CA ARG A 421 -14.85 -0.08 6.17
C ARG A 421 -15.36 -0.77 4.89
N PRO A 422 -15.56 -2.11 4.85
CA PRO A 422 -16.09 -2.79 3.67
C PRO A 422 -17.53 -2.34 3.38
N TRP A 423 -18.22 -1.84 4.40
CA TRP A 423 -19.55 -1.24 4.26
C TRP A 423 -19.58 -0.05 3.29
N PHE A 424 -18.44 0.60 3.02
CA PHE A 424 -18.35 1.75 2.12
C PHE A 424 -18.84 1.42 0.70
N ILE A 425 -18.68 0.18 0.22
CA ILE A 425 -19.09 -0.18 -1.15
C ILE A 425 -20.62 -0.12 -1.34
N TYR A 426 -21.39 -0.24 -0.26
CA TYR A 426 -22.86 -0.23 -0.29
C TYR A 426 -23.44 1.19 -0.21
N THR A 427 -22.59 2.22 -0.15
CA THR A 427 -23.03 3.60 0.04
C THR A 427 -23.10 4.37 -1.27
N ARG A 428 -23.69 5.57 -1.18
CA ARG A 428 -23.74 6.49 -2.32
C ARG A 428 -22.34 6.85 -2.78
N SER A 429 -21.44 7.18 -1.85
CA SER A 429 -20.09 7.59 -2.19
C SER A 429 -19.23 6.42 -2.69
N GLY A 430 -19.44 5.20 -2.20
CA GLY A 430 -18.81 4.01 -2.75
C GLY A 430 -19.18 3.77 -4.22
N LEU A 431 -20.46 3.92 -4.56
CA LEU A 431 -20.91 3.81 -5.94
C LEU A 431 -20.48 5.00 -6.81
N ILE A 432 -20.32 6.21 -6.26
CA ILE A 432 -19.72 7.34 -6.98
C ILE A 432 -18.28 7.02 -7.36
N THR A 433 -17.49 6.48 -6.44
CA THR A 433 -16.12 6.02 -6.69
C THR A 433 -16.07 5.01 -7.84
N VAL A 434 -16.92 3.99 -7.81
CA VAL A 434 -17.01 2.97 -8.86
C VAL A 434 -17.46 3.55 -10.21
N TYR A 435 -18.54 4.33 -10.21
CA TYR A 435 -19.09 4.89 -11.44
C TYR A 435 -18.19 5.96 -12.05
N THR A 436 -17.36 6.64 -11.24
CA THR A 436 -16.32 7.55 -11.73
C THR A 436 -15.36 6.83 -12.68
N LEU A 437 -14.94 5.61 -12.35
CA LEU A 437 -14.07 4.82 -13.21
C LEU A 437 -14.74 4.48 -14.54
N VAL A 438 -16.01 4.06 -14.47
CA VAL A 438 -16.85 3.78 -15.66
C VAL A 438 -16.98 5.01 -16.54
N ASN A 439 -17.36 6.15 -15.95
CA ASN A 439 -17.56 7.39 -16.66
C ASN A 439 -16.26 7.91 -17.27
N ASN A 440 -15.12 7.74 -16.60
CA ASN A 440 -13.80 8.06 -17.14
C ASN A 440 -13.48 7.28 -18.42
N ILE A 441 -13.77 5.97 -18.42
CA ILE A 441 -13.57 5.13 -19.60
C ILE A 441 -14.48 5.61 -20.74
N ILE A 442 -15.77 5.84 -20.45
CA ILE A 442 -16.75 6.32 -21.44
C ILE A 442 -16.29 7.66 -22.02
N SER A 443 -15.94 8.65 -21.19
CA SER A 443 -15.49 9.97 -21.63
C SER A 443 -14.24 9.87 -22.52
N LYS A 444 -13.26 9.02 -22.16
CA LYS A 444 -12.05 8.85 -22.97
C LYS A 444 -12.30 8.17 -24.31
N VAL A 445 -13.20 7.20 -24.35
CA VAL A 445 -13.64 6.59 -25.62
C VAL A 445 -14.32 7.65 -26.49
N MET A 446 -15.20 8.47 -25.93
CA MET A 446 -15.88 9.54 -26.67
C MET A 446 -14.91 10.61 -27.21
N GLU A 447 -13.88 10.99 -26.45
CA GLU A 447 -12.87 11.98 -26.88
C GLU A 447 -11.95 11.45 -27.98
N GLY A 448 -11.65 10.14 -27.98
CA GLY A 448 -10.63 9.54 -28.85
C GLY A 448 -11.16 8.83 -30.09
N TYR A 449 -12.48 8.62 -30.21
CA TYR A 449 -13.06 7.79 -31.26
C TYR A 449 -13.43 8.62 -32.50
N GLN A 450 -12.88 8.23 -33.67
CA GLN A 450 -13.16 8.86 -34.97
C GLN A 450 -14.18 8.07 -35.82
N GLY A 451 -14.81 7.02 -35.28
CA GLY A 451 -15.81 6.19 -35.98
C GLY A 451 -17.27 6.63 -35.76
N SER A 452 -18.23 5.79 -36.16
CA SER A 452 -19.67 6.08 -36.03
C SER A 452 -20.16 6.15 -34.57
N SER A 453 -21.17 6.97 -34.32
CA SER A 453 -21.81 7.13 -33.00
C SER A 453 -22.36 5.82 -32.44
N GLU A 454 -22.84 4.92 -33.30
CA GLU A 454 -23.38 3.61 -32.92
C GLU A 454 -22.36 2.75 -32.16
N ASN A 455 -21.09 2.78 -32.54
CA ASN A 455 -20.04 2.00 -31.86
C ASN A 455 -19.71 2.55 -30.47
N ILE A 456 -19.80 3.87 -30.28
CA ILE A 456 -19.63 4.51 -28.97
C ILE A 456 -20.77 4.08 -28.04
N ASP A 457 -22.00 4.08 -28.52
CA ASP A 457 -23.17 3.67 -27.74
C ASP A 457 -23.08 2.20 -27.32
N VAL A 458 -22.58 1.32 -28.18
CA VAL A 458 -22.33 -0.09 -27.82
C VAL A 458 -21.31 -0.22 -26.68
N VAL A 459 -20.18 0.50 -26.76
CA VAL A 459 -19.15 0.45 -25.70
C VAL A 459 -19.69 1.03 -24.39
N LYS A 460 -20.40 2.16 -24.48
CA LYS A 460 -21.05 2.80 -23.33
C LYS A 460 -22.05 1.86 -22.66
N ASN A 461 -22.99 1.29 -23.42
CA ASN A 461 -24.00 0.36 -22.92
C ASN A 461 -23.36 -0.87 -22.27
N LYS A 462 -22.25 -1.38 -22.84
CA LYS A 462 -21.50 -2.49 -22.24
C LYS A 462 -20.90 -2.10 -20.89
N LEU A 463 -20.28 -0.93 -20.76
CA LEU A 463 -19.69 -0.45 -19.51
C LEU A 463 -20.75 -0.14 -18.45
N GLU A 464 -21.88 0.46 -18.84
CA GLU A 464 -22.99 0.72 -17.94
C GLU A 464 -23.63 -0.58 -17.42
N ASN A 465 -23.81 -1.59 -18.28
CA ASN A 465 -24.25 -2.92 -17.87
C ASN A 465 -23.28 -3.61 -16.88
N ILE A 466 -21.97 -3.41 -17.03
CA ILE A 466 -20.98 -3.91 -16.05
C ILE A 466 -21.19 -3.25 -14.68
N ALA A 467 -21.47 -1.94 -14.66
CA ALA A 467 -21.78 -1.22 -13.44
C ALA A 467 -23.11 -1.69 -12.81
N GLU A 468 -24.13 -1.94 -13.63
CA GLU A 468 -25.42 -2.48 -13.17
C GLU A 468 -25.23 -3.86 -12.50
N LYS A 469 -24.50 -4.78 -13.13
CA LYS A 469 -24.16 -6.09 -12.55
C LYS A 469 -23.36 -5.99 -11.26
N TYR A 470 -22.51 -4.95 -11.12
CA TYR A 470 -21.83 -4.68 -9.86
C TYR A 470 -22.85 -4.26 -8.79
N ALA A 471 -23.76 -3.34 -9.11
CA ALA A 471 -24.78 -2.86 -8.19
C ALA A 471 -25.79 -3.96 -7.79
N GLU A 472 -26.14 -4.88 -8.70
CA GLU A 472 -26.96 -6.06 -8.41
C GLU A 472 -26.31 -6.94 -7.33
N LYS A 473 -25.00 -7.18 -7.43
CA LYS A 473 -24.24 -7.95 -6.42
C LYS A 473 -24.27 -7.30 -5.04
N ILE A 474 -24.49 -6.00 -4.93
CA ILE A 474 -24.56 -5.30 -3.64
C ILE A 474 -25.96 -4.80 -3.29
N HIS A 475 -26.96 -5.11 -4.13
CA HIS A 475 -28.36 -4.66 -4.00
C HIS A 475 -28.50 -3.12 -3.93
N CYS A 476 -27.80 -2.41 -4.81
CA CYS A 476 -27.80 -0.95 -4.85
C CYS A 476 -28.14 -0.38 -6.24
N GLU A 477 -28.95 -1.08 -7.03
CA GLU A 477 -29.33 -0.75 -8.41
C GLU A 477 -30.02 0.61 -8.49
N ARG A 478 -30.97 0.89 -7.58
CA ARG A 478 -31.66 2.18 -7.49
C ARG A 478 -30.70 3.33 -7.21
N LEU A 479 -29.73 3.09 -6.35
CA LEU A 479 -28.73 4.08 -5.97
C LEU A 479 -27.77 4.37 -7.13
N LEU A 480 -27.35 3.33 -7.86
CA LEU A 480 -26.56 3.48 -9.08
C LEU A 480 -27.32 4.27 -10.15
N ALA A 481 -28.61 3.97 -10.37
CA ALA A 481 -29.44 4.72 -11.33
C ALA A 481 -29.53 6.21 -10.99
N ALA A 482 -29.67 6.54 -9.70
CA ALA A 482 -29.62 7.93 -9.24
C ALA A 482 -28.24 8.56 -9.52
N ILE A 483 -27.14 7.87 -9.23
CA ILE A 483 -25.77 8.36 -9.48
C ILE A 483 -25.53 8.60 -10.98
N ARG A 484 -25.98 7.68 -11.86
CA ARG A 484 -25.92 7.87 -13.32
C ARG A 484 -26.59 9.17 -13.75
N SER A 485 -27.79 9.44 -13.23
CA SER A 485 -28.51 10.71 -13.49
C SER A 485 -27.70 11.93 -13.01
N GLN A 486 -27.05 11.83 -11.85
CA GLN A 486 -26.21 12.92 -11.31
C GLN A 486 -24.98 13.20 -12.18
N PHE A 487 -24.31 12.17 -12.70
CA PHE A 487 -23.20 12.34 -13.65
C PHE A 487 -23.67 12.92 -14.98
N ALA A 488 -24.83 12.53 -15.49
CA ALA A 488 -25.41 13.14 -16.70
C ALA A 488 -25.70 14.64 -16.49
N LYS A 489 -26.28 15.00 -15.34
CA LYS A 489 -26.50 16.40 -14.92
C LYS A 489 -25.20 17.18 -14.76
N ALA A 490 -24.17 16.56 -14.17
CA ALA A 490 -22.83 17.15 -14.12
C ALA A 490 -22.27 17.42 -15.52
N GLY A 491 -22.45 16.46 -16.43
CA GLY A 491 -22.16 16.55 -17.86
C GLY A 491 -22.75 17.79 -18.51
N GLN A 492 -24.03 18.05 -18.24
CA GLN A 492 -24.80 19.22 -18.70
C GLN A 492 -24.43 20.55 -18.01
N GLY A 493 -23.53 20.53 -17.03
CA GLY A 493 -23.07 21.74 -16.33
C GLY A 493 -23.99 22.21 -15.20
N ILE A 494 -24.90 21.36 -14.71
CA ILE A 494 -25.75 21.70 -13.56
C ILE A 494 -24.87 21.92 -12.32
N LYS A 495 -24.96 23.14 -11.75
CA LYS A 495 -24.07 23.64 -10.69
C LYS A 495 -23.95 22.69 -9.49
N GLU A 496 -25.07 22.12 -9.04
CA GLU A 496 -25.13 21.19 -7.90
C GLU A 496 -24.24 19.94 -8.07
N TYR A 497 -24.04 19.48 -9.30
CA TYR A 497 -23.30 18.24 -9.60
C TYR A 497 -21.90 18.49 -10.15
N LYS A 498 -21.46 19.76 -10.26
CA LYS A 498 -20.17 20.14 -10.84
C LYS A 498 -18.98 19.48 -10.12
N TRP A 499 -19.08 19.29 -8.80
CA TRP A 499 -18.05 18.63 -8.00
C TRP A 499 -17.76 17.18 -8.44
N LEU A 500 -18.73 16.47 -9.04
CA LEU A 500 -18.52 15.10 -9.55
C LEU A 500 -17.49 15.09 -10.67
N LYS A 501 -17.46 16.12 -11.54
CA LYS A 501 -16.43 16.26 -12.57
C LYS A 501 -15.05 16.48 -11.96
N VAL A 502 -14.95 17.28 -10.90
CA VAL A 502 -13.68 17.50 -10.19
C VAL A 502 -13.17 16.21 -9.57
N TYR A 503 -14.05 15.46 -8.88
CA TYR A 503 -13.69 14.15 -8.34
C TYR A 503 -13.26 13.18 -9.44
N GLN A 504 -13.95 13.20 -10.59
CA GLN A 504 -13.61 12.42 -11.76
C GLN A 504 -12.22 12.73 -12.33
N GLU A 505 -11.81 14.00 -12.34
CA GLU A 505 -10.50 14.45 -12.82
C GLU A 505 -9.35 14.13 -11.86
N LEU A 506 -9.64 14.08 -10.55
CA LEU A 506 -8.67 13.70 -9.52
C LEU A 506 -8.14 12.28 -9.76
N ASN A 507 -9.06 11.31 -9.95
CA ASN A 507 -8.79 9.95 -10.44
C ASN A 507 -7.58 9.27 -9.75
N THR A 508 -7.64 9.15 -8.42
CA THR A 508 -6.61 8.50 -7.60
C THR A 508 -7.14 7.19 -7.02
N PHE A 509 -6.29 6.17 -6.96
CA PHE A 509 -6.66 4.91 -6.29
C PHE A 509 -6.84 5.09 -4.78
N ARG A 510 -5.92 5.85 -4.16
CA ARG A 510 -5.81 6.01 -2.70
C ARG A 510 -6.68 7.14 -2.14
N THR A 511 -7.05 7.00 -0.85
CA THR A 511 -7.74 8.04 -0.06
C THR A 511 -6.82 9.07 0.58
N SER A 512 -5.50 8.85 0.51
CA SER A 512 -4.51 9.78 1.07
C SER A 512 -4.47 11.08 0.27
N LEU A 513 -4.14 12.18 0.96
CA LEU A 513 -3.72 13.40 0.27
C LEU A 513 -2.56 13.11 -0.69
N PRO A 514 -2.41 13.88 -1.78
CA PRO A 514 -1.39 13.63 -2.78
C PRO A 514 0.02 13.66 -2.18
N SER A 515 0.92 12.82 -2.71
CA SER A 515 2.35 13.00 -2.48
C SER A 515 2.87 14.11 -3.37
N ILE A 516 3.75 14.95 -2.83
CA ILE A 516 4.29 16.12 -3.53
C ILE A 516 5.81 16.04 -3.50
N ARG A 517 6.41 16.38 -4.63
CA ARG A 517 7.86 16.51 -4.74
C ARG A 517 8.33 17.77 -4.04
N ILE A 518 9.33 17.62 -3.19
CA ILE A 518 9.92 18.72 -2.42
C ILE A 518 11.42 18.77 -2.60
N TYR A 519 12.01 19.90 -2.24
CA TYR A 519 13.44 20.06 -1.97
C TYR A 519 13.69 20.17 -0.47
N ASP A 520 14.47 19.27 0.11
CA ASP A 520 14.85 19.26 1.52
C ASP A 520 16.29 19.74 1.68
N TYR A 521 16.45 20.95 2.23
CA TYR A 521 17.77 21.55 2.46
C TYR A 521 18.58 20.78 3.50
N ALA A 522 17.95 20.23 4.54
CA ALA A 522 18.65 19.40 5.52
C ALA A 522 19.13 18.09 4.88
N GLU A 523 18.33 17.46 4.01
CA GLU A 523 18.77 16.25 3.32
C GLU A 523 19.90 16.53 2.31
N LYS A 524 19.87 17.69 1.63
CA LYS A 524 20.98 18.18 0.79
C LYS A 524 22.27 18.27 1.59
N GLU A 525 22.24 18.90 2.77
CA GLU A 525 23.42 19.03 3.64
C GLU A 525 23.90 17.66 4.15
N ARG A 526 22.99 16.74 4.45
CA ARG A 526 23.34 15.40 4.95
C ARG A 526 23.97 14.50 3.89
N ARG A 527 23.44 14.49 2.66
CA ARG A 527 23.75 13.44 1.67
C ARG A 527 24.12 13.95 0.28
N GLY A 528 23.98 15.24 0.03
CA GLY A 528 24.28 15.86 -1.27
C GLY A 528 23.05 16.13 -2.14
N GLU A 529 23.28 16.85 -3.23
CA GLU A 529 22.23 17.42 -4.10
C GLU A 529 21.27 16.36 -4.67
N GLN A 530 21.79 15.21 -5.08
CA GLN A 530 20.97 14.18 -5.74
C GLN A 530 19.87 13.59 -4.84
N TYR A 531 20.01 13.69 -3.52
CA TYR A 531 19.05 13.14 -2.56
C TYR A 531 18.16 14.20 -1.89
N ALA A 532 18.42 15.47 -2.18
CA ALA A 532 17.66 16.59 -1.64
C ALA A 532 16.21 16.60 -2.14
N SER A 533 15.93 15.95 -3.29
CA SER A 533 14.60 15.96 -3.90
C SER A 533 13.92 14.60 -3.81
N TYR A 534 12.74 14.54 -3.20
CA TYR A 534 11.94 13.33 -3.07
C TYR A 534 10.45 13.66 -2.94
N ASN A 535 9.57 12.67 -3.13
CA ASN A 535 8.14 12.83 -2.86
C ASN A 535 7.84 12.56 -1.39
N VAL A 536 7.04 13.42 -0.77
CA VAL A 536 6.53 13.26 0.60
C VAL A 536 5.01 13.40 0.57
N ASP A 537 4.31 12.66 1.42
CA ASP A 537 2.87 12.84 1.59
C ASP A 537 2.56 14.23 2.16
N LEU A 538 1.53 14.87 1.60
CA LEU A 538 1.16 16.22 1.98
C LEU A 538 0.81 16.33 3.48
N ILE A 539 0.21 15.29 4.07
CA ILE A 539 -0.16 15.30 5.49
C ILE A 539 1.08 15.38 6.40
N SER A 540 2.15 14.63 6.12
CA SER A 540 3.43 14.73 6.85
C SER A 540 4.05 16.10 6.71
N LEU A 541 4.02 16.66 5.50
CA LEU A 541 4.54 18.00 5.24
C LEU A 541 3.76 19.07 6.01
N ILE A 542 2.43 19.02 5.98
CA ILE A 542 1.57 19.94 6.74
C ILE A 542 1.78 19.78 8.25
N HIS A 543 1.98 18.58 8.78
CA HIS A 543 2.12 18.44 10.24
C HIS A 543 3.51 18.75 10.76
N ARG A 544 4.56 18.78 9.93
CA ARG A 544 5.93 18.73 10.48
C ARG A 544 6.98 19.55 9.74
N ALA A 545 6.72 20.03 8.53
CA ALA A 545 7.71 20.81 7.80
C ALA A 545 8.04 22.13 8.52
N GLU A 546 9.32 22.46 8.63
CA GLU A 546 9.81 23.75 9.13
C GLU A 546 10.40 24.58 7.99
N GLY A 547 10.09 25.88 7.98
CA GLY A 547 10.54 26.78 6.91
C GLY A 547 10.02 26.36 5.53
N LEU A 548 8.82 25.76 5.48
CA LEU A 548 8.19 25.40 4.23
C LEU A 548 7.99 26.66 3.37
N SER A 549 8.41 26.63 2.11
CA SER A 549 8.24 27.73 1.16
C SER A 549 8.15 27.23 -0.28
N PHE A 550 7.48 27.96 -1.16
CA PHE A 550 7.49 27.66 -2.59
C PHE A 550 8.60 28.46 -3.28
N ASN A 551 9.47 27.79 -4.02
CA ASN A 551 10.58 28.41 -4.74
C ASN A 551 10.35 28.31 -6.27
N PRO A 552 9.96 29.41 -6.94
CA PRO A 552 9.69 29.44 -8.38
C PRO A 552 10.94 29.20 -9.25
N LYS A 553 12.15 29.28 -8.68
CA LYS A 553 13.42 29.16 -9.42
C LYS A 553 14.00 27.74 -9.45
N LEU A 554 13.49 26.82 -8.62
CA LEU A 554 13.95 25.44 -8.58
C LEU A 554 13.19 24.59 -9.61
N ASN A 555 13.79 24.37 -10.78
CA ASN A 555 13.19 23.63 -11.90
C ASN A 555 14.04 22.41 -12.26
N PHE A 556 13.93 21.32 -11.50
CA PHE A 556 14.66 20.10 -11.83
C PHE A 556 13.98 19.27 -12.94
N GLN A 557 12.66 19.42 -13.17
CA GLN A 557 11.90 18.69 -14.22
C GLN A 557 10.59 19.38 -14.69
N GLY A 558 10.59 20.69 -14.98
CA GLY A 558 9.40 21.37 -15.55
C GLY A 558 9.37 22.89 -15.34
N PRO A 559 8.36 23.60 -15.90
CA PRO A 559 8.23 25.07 -15.82
C PRO A 559 7.62 25.59 -14.51
N GLU A 560 7.27 24.72 -13.56
CA GLU A 560 6.63 25.10 -12.30
C GLU A 560 7.61 24.87 -11.15
N GLY A 561 7.85 25.90 -10.34
CA GLY A 561 8.78 25.84 -9.21
C GLY A 561 8.45 24.75 -8.19
N MET A 562 9.31 24.61 -7.18
CA MET A 562 9.26 23.48 -6.25
C MET A 562 9.03 23.96 -4.81
N LEU A 563 8.27 23.18 -4.04
CA LEU A 563 8.21 23.35 -2.60
C LEU A 563 9.55 23.01 -1.98
N THR A 564 9.94 23.77 -0.98
CA THR A 564 11.18 23.59 -0.24
C THR A 564 10.88 23.51 1.24
N VAL A 565 11.64 22.67 1.94
CA VAL A 565 11.59 22.53 3.38
C VAL A 565 13.00 22.72 3.93
N LYS A 566 13.14 23.48 5.03
CA LYS A 566 14.44 23.62 5.68
C LYS A 566 14.81 22.35 6.42
N ARG A 567 13.86 21.79 7.18
CA ARG A 567 13.97 20.54 7.95
C ARG A 567 12.59 20.08 8.43
N TYR A 568 12.52 18.92 9.08
CA TYR A 568 11.32 18.47 9.76
C TYR A 568 11.44 18.59 11.27
N GLY A 569 10.39 19.12 11.90
CA GLY A 569 10.33 19.40 13.32
C GLY A 569 9.40 18.49 14.11
N LYS A 570 9.01 18.98 15.29
CA LYS A 570 7.95 18.40 16.11
C LYS A 570 6.61 18.46 15.38
N TYR A 571 5.67 17.61 15.81
CA TYR A 571 4.31 17.61 15.29
C TYR A 571 3.64 18.96 15.59
N LYS A 572 3.02 19.55 14.56
CA LYS A 572 2.30 20.81 14.62
C LYS A 572 0.81 20.55 14.57
N GLN A 573 0.06 21.37 15.31
CA GLN A 573 -1.38 21.41 15.18
C GLN A 573 -1.73 22.00 13.82
N VAL A 574 -2.68 21.35 13.15
CA VAL A 574 -3.14 21.76 11.83
C VAL A 574 -4.63 22.05 11.92
N SER A 575 -5.02 23.17 11.33
CA SER A 575 -6.42 23.54 11.18
C SER A 575 -6.65 24.13 9.80
N VAL A 576 -7.89 24.11 9.36
CA VAL A 576 -8.33 24.76 8.13
C VAL A 576 -9.23 25.93 8.49
N ILE A 577 -9.07 27.04 7.78
CA ILE A 577 -9.92 28.23 7.87
C ILE A 577 -10.37 28.64 6.46
N GLY A 578 -11.20 29.68 6.36
CA GLY A 578 -11.64 30.21 5.05
C GLY A 578 -12.85 29.48 4.45
N ILE A 579 -13.70 28.91 5.31
CA ILE A 579 -14.97 28.27 4.90
C ILE A 579 -16.14 28.69 5.78
N SER A 580 -16.07 29.88 6.39
CA SER A 580 -17.10 30.39 7.32
C SER A 580 -18.48 30.53 6.65
N SER A 581 -18.50 30.79 5.34
CA SER A 581 -19.72 30.89 4.52
C SER A 581 -20.53 29.59 4.44
N ILE A 582 -19.92 28.44 4.78
CA ILE A 582 -20.54 27.12 4.72
C ILE A 582 -20.44 26.37 6.04
N SER A 583 -20.13 27.03 7.16
CA SER A 583 -19.84 26.39 8.45
C SER A 583 -20.93 25.43 8.96
N GLU A 584 -22.19 25.61 8.55
CA GLU A 584 -23.34 24.79 8.92
C GLU A 584 -23.80 23.82 7.81
N ALA A 585 -23.19 23.88 6.62
CA ALA A 585 -23.59 23.09 5.46
C ALA A 585 -23.00 21.67 5.47
N HIS A 586 -23.16 20.97 6.60
CA HIS A 586 -22.61 19.65 6.84
C HIS A 586 -23.13 18.60 5.86
N GLY A 587 -22.28 17.62 5.54
CA GLY A 587 -22.66 16.49 4.70
C GLY A 587 -22.82 16.82 3.21
N ARG A 588 -22.41 18.02 2.77
CA ARG A 588 -22.39 18.43 1.35
C ARG A 588 -20.98 18.40 0.78
N PHE A 589 -20.87 18.35 -0.55
CA PHE A 589 -19.60 18.42 -1.26
C PHE A 589 -19.39 19.79 -1.90
N PHE A 590 -18.17 20.29 -1.76
CA PHE A 590 -17.71 21.59 -2.23
C PHE A 590 -16.42 21.43 -3.05
N GLN A 591 -15.99 22.51 -3.71
CA GLN A 591 -14.77 22.55 -4.52
C GLN A 591 -13.83 23.63 -4.00
N THR A 592 -12.53 23.38 -3.92
CA THR A 592 -11.57 24.37 -3.41
C THR A 592 -11.51 25.65 -4.24
N VAL A 593 -11.77 25.57 -5.55
CA VAL A 593 -11.83 26.75 -6.44
C VAL A 593 -12.92 27.76 -6.05
N ASP A 594 -13.98 27.31 -5.37
CA ASP A 594 -15.08 28.18 -4.93
C ASP A 594 -14.74 28.90 -3.60
N PHE A 595 -13.61 28.58 -2.97
CA PHE A 595 -13.15 29.11 -1.66
C PHE A 595 -11.68 29.53 -1.73
N PRO A 596 -11.34 30.60 -2.46
CA PRO A 596 -9.95 31.06 -2.62
C PRO A 596 -9.29 31.47 -1.29
N GLU A 597 -10.08 31.77 -0.27
CA GLU A 597 -9.64 32.09 1.09
C GLU A 597 -9.30 30.86 1.94
N LEU A 598 -9.66 29.65 1.47
CA LEU A 598 -9.39 28.40 2.17
C LEU A 598 -7.88 28.26 2.42
N SER A 599 -7.51 28.20 3.69
CA SER A 599 -6.11 28.17 4.11
C SER A 599 -5.84 27.10 5.15
N ILE A 600 -4.68 26.47 5.04
CA ILE A 600 -4.20 25.45 5.99
C ILE A 600 -3.18 26.10 6.92
N LEU A 601 -3.54 26.14 8.20
CA LEU A 601 -2.74 26.71 9.27
C LEU A 601 -1.88 25.62 9.93
N GLN A 602 -0.63 25.96 10.22
CA GLN A 602 0.29 25.20 11.09
C GLN A 602 0.54 26.02 12.36
N ASN A 603 0.13 25.53 13.52
CA ASN A 603 0.22 26.28 14.79
C ASN A 603 -0.27 27.72 14.62
N ASP A 604 -1.46 27.89 14.02
CA ASP A 604 -2.10 29.18 13.74
C ASP A 604 -1.42 30.10 12.70
N HIS A 605 -0.37 29.62 12.02
CA HIS A 605 0.28 30.36 10.93
C HIS A 605 -0.09 29.80 9.55
N CYS A 606 -0.40 30.68 8.60
CA CYS A 606 -0.64 30.30 7.20
C CYS A 606 0.61 29.65 6.61
N THR A 607 0.41 28.52 5.95
CA THR A 607 1.47 27.80 5.25
C THR A 607 1.39 28.02 3.75
N PRO A 608 2.51 27.95 3.01
CA PRO A 608 2.48 27.88 1.55
C PRO A 608 1.74 26.63 1.03
N VAL A 609 1.48 25.62 1.88
CA VAL A 609 0.62 24.47 1.51
C VAL A 609 -0.79 24.92 1.16
N SER A 610 -1.26 26.00 1.77
CA SER A 610 -2.57 26.59 1.43
C SER A 610 -2.66 26.84 -0.08
N HIS A 611 -1.59 27.30 -0.72
CA HIS A 611 -1.54 27.49 -2.16
C HIS A 611 -1.53 26.18 -2.95
N ILE A 612 -0.97 25.10 -2.42
CA ILE A 612 -0.94 23.81 -3.11
C ILE A 612 -2.35 23.26 -3.34
N MET A 613 -3.22 23.35 -2.32
CA MET A 613 -4.63 22.94 -2.45
C MET A 613 -5.44 23.85 -3.40
N THR A 614 -4.84 24.97 -3.83
CA THR A 614 -5.37 25.86 -4.86
C THR A 614 -4.72 25.66 -6.25
N LEU A 615 -3.57 24.96 -6.35
CA LEU A 615 -2.92 24.66 -7.65
C LEU A 615 -3.74 23.69 -8.50
N LYS A 616 -4.49 22.80 -7.84
CA LYS A 616 -5.45 21.91 -8.48
C LYS A 616 -6.78 22.07 -7.75
N ASN A 617 -7.88 21.98 -8.49
CA ASN A 617 -9.20 21.98 -7.87
C ASN A 617 -9.44 20.63 -7.17
N HIS A 618 -9.83 20.66 -5.91
CA HIS A 618 -10.11 19.49 -5.08
C HIS A 618 -11.56 19.51 -4.60
N ILE A 619 -12.12 18.34 -4.31
CA ILE A 619 -13.41 18.29 -3.60
C ILE A 619 -13.18 18.23 -2.10
N PHE A 620 -14.11 18.75 -1.32
CA PHE A 620 -14.09 18.58 0.13
C PHE A 620 -15.49 18.48 0.72
N THR A 621 -15.58 17.96 1.94
CA THR A 621 -16.80 17.96 2.76
C THR A 621 -16.45 18.43 4.16
N ILE A 622 -17.45 18.96 4.86
CA ILE A 622 -17.36 19.25 6.29
C ILE A 622 -18.42 18.49 7.07
N VAL A 623 -18.06 18.05 8.26
CA VAL A 623 -18.98 17.34 9.17
C VAL A 623 -18.74 17.79 10.62
N PRO A 624 -19.73 17.71 11.52
CA PRO A 624 -19.55 18.07 12.91
C PRO A 624 -18.52 17.17 13.60
N LYS A 625 -17.57 17.77 14.33
CA LYS A 625 -16.47 17.03 14.97
C LYS A 625 -16.95 16.06 16.06
N ASN A 626 -18.06 16.37 16.71
CA ASN A 626 -18.66 15.55 17.76
C ASN A 626 -19.36 14.28 17.23
N LEU A 627 -19.72 14.25 15.95
CA LEU A 627 -20.48 13.13 15.36
C LEU A 627 -19.60 12.12 14.63
N VAL A 628 -18.32 12.41 14.41
CA VAL A 628 -17.42 11.49 13.71
C VAL A 628 -16.11 11.34 14.49
N LYS A 629 -15.82 10.13 14.95
CA LYS A 629 -14.47 9.78 15.41
C LYS A 629 -13.57 9.60 14.19
N SER A 630 -12.74 10.60 13.90
CA SER A 630 -11.69 10.47 12.90
C SER A 630 -10.49 9.73 13.50
N ASP A 631 -10.06 8.67 12.82
CA ASP A 631 -8.77 8.04 13.06
C ASP A 631 -7.72 8.58 12.07
N TRP A 632 -6.43 8.41 12.35
CA TRP A 632 -5.31 8.92 11.55
C TRP A 632 -5.31 8.43 10.09
N ARG A 633 -5.95 7.29 9.80
CA ARG A 633 -6.15 6.76 8.44
C ARG A 633 -7.15 7.57 7.59
N LEU A 634 -8.01 8.36 8.23
CA LEU A 634 -8.87 9.33 7.54
C LEU A 634 -8.18 10.69 7.61
N PRO A 635 -7.58 11.20 6.51
CA PRO A 635 -6.90 12.49 6.51
C PRO A 635 -7.92 13.63 6.58
N ALA A 636 -8.43 13.87 7.79
CA ALA A 636 -9.37 14.92 8.13
C ALA A 636 -8.70 15.92 9.08
N PHE A 637 -9.01 17.20 8.90
CA PHE A 637 -8.43 18.30 9.65
C PHE A 637 -9.50 19.02 10.47
N PRO A 638 -9.17 19.48 11.68
CA PRO A 638 -10.02 20.41 12.42
C PRO A 638 -10.30 21.68 11.61
N CYS A 639 -11.56 22.11 11.58
CA CYS A 639 -11.99 23.38 11.00
C CYS A 639 -13.09 23.99 11.88
N GLY A 640 -12.70 24.79 12.88
CA GLY A 640 -13.62 25.28 13.90
C GLY A 640 -14.28 24.13 14.67
N GLN A 641 -15.62 24.09 14.68
CA GLN A 641 -16.42 23.01 15.29
C GLN A 641 -16.62 21.79 14.35
N SER A 642 -16.04 21.84 13.15
CA SER A 642 -16.15 20.81 12.12
C SER A 642 -14.84 20.06 11.90
N LEU A 643 -14.94 18.93 11.21
CA LEU A 643 -13.85 18.26 10.52
C LEU A 643 -14.01 18.50 9.00
N ILE A 644 -12.91 18.74 8.31
CA ILE A 644 -12.84 18.82 6.85
C ILE A 644 -11.95 17.71 6.30
N ALA A 645 -12.37 17.07 5.20
CA ALA A 645 -11.53 16.14 4.45
C ALA A 645 -11.67 16.41 2.95
N PHE A 646 -10.66 15.98 2.19
CA PHE A 646 -10.54 16.22 0.75
C PHE A 646 -10.62 14.92 -0.06
N ASP A 647 -11.09 15.01 -1.30
CA ASP A 647 -11.07 13.95 -2.31
C ASP A 647 -11.68 12.62 -1.83
N GLY A 648 -10.97 11.50 -1.95
CA GLY A 648 -11.46 10.19 -1.47
C GLY A 648 -11.75 10.18 0.04
N ALA A 649 -11.01 10.95 0.83
CA ALA A 649 -11.30 11.09 2.26
C ALA A 649 -12.54 11.94 2.52
N ALA A 650 -12.88 12.90 1.65
CA ALA A 650 -14.14 13.63 1.73
C ALA A 650 -15.33 12.69 1.57
N LEU A 651 -15.28 11.79 0.58
CA LEU A 651 -16.31 10.77 0.37
C LEU A 651 -16.49 9.88 1.61
N LEU A 652 -15.38 9.40 2.17
CA LEU A 652 -15.42 8.51 3.34
C LEU A 652 -15.89 9.22 4.61
N LEU A 653 -15.45 10.47 4.83
CA LEU A 653 -15.89 11.30 5.95
C LEU A 653 -17.39 11.59 5.88
N ASN A 654 -17.91 11.85 4.67
CA ASN A 654 -19.33 12.08 4.44
C ASN A 654 -20.17 10.86 4.84
N GLU A 655 -19.80 9.67 4.39
CA GLU A 655 -20.56 8.45 4.71
C GLU A 655 -20.47 8.08 6.19
N LEU A 656 -19.33 8.32 6.84
CA LEU A 656 -19.20 8.15 8.29
C LEU A 656 -20.16 9.06 9.05
N TYR A 657 -20.29 10.31 8.60
CA TYR A 657 -21.24 11.26 9.18
C TYR A 657 -22.69 10.81 8.98
N LEU A 658 -23.07 10.38 7.77
CA LEU A 658 -24.42 9.89 7.50
C LEU A 658 -24.73 8.63 8.34
N LYS A 659 -23.79 7.68 8.42
CA LYS A 659 -23.94 6.46 9.24
C LYS A 659 -24.23 6.79 10.71
N ASN A 660 -23.46 7.72 11.29
CA ASN A 660 -23.62 8.13 12.68
C ASN A 660 -24.87 8.99 12.92
N MET A 661 -25.32 9.77 11.92
CA MET A 661 -26.57 10.54 12.02
C MET A 661 -27.81 9.66 12.04
N TYR A 662 -27.82 8.59 11.24
CA TYR A 662 -29.00 7.75 11.04
C TYR A 662 -29.00 6.46 11.88
N ASN A 663 -28.01 6.24 12.76
CA ASN A 663 -27.82 5.00 13.53
C ASN A 663 -27.89 3.73 12.66
N ILE A 664 -27.24 3.74 11.50
CA ILE A 664 -27.20 2.61 10.56
C ILE A 664 -26.01 1.69 10.82
#